data_AF-A0A938S2L0-F1
#
_entry.id   AF-A0A938S2L0-F1
#
_cell.length_a   1.000
_cell.length_b   1.000
_cell.length_c   1.000
_cell.angle_alpha   90.00
_cell.angle_beta   90.00
_cell.angle_gamma   90.00
#
_symmetry.space_group_name_H-M   'P 1'
#
loop_
_entity.id
_entity.type
_entity.pdbx_description
1 polymer ?
#
loop_
_entity_poly.entity_id
_entity_poly.type
_entity_poly.pdbx_seq_one_letter_code
_entity_poly.pdbx_strand_id
1 'polypeptide(L)'
;MSVDSWRGRPAFVPGGAGVSSLHVGARTHDTPAKRGQDGLATPGRDALATRTAGTTNTGKRAVFLGCMLAAIACANGMLKAQPGPAARRVAQEIRREALRPANGPAGRPLPLVSHWNMGSQGKGWTPQFQIELLDRGCHILPWFSWPQGDPLRRDDSARRFHDYYDGLMTYCRELELPICFRGTQWEAMLYEDKYLTLPLEQCPAVITPEGKATRRLDPLGAIEPWRDPAQAYVDTPGMKELQRMYPDPPLVLFVSNNEARDLRWHQVEQSKRYLDKYGPGRPDAFKREVVGRGWMERYPVMFQAMREALVSESWKKNVRFVGYGAFGPSHLGRWEGWKQYSLITERWTSPNWHIWDGGSPSYYTHNWDSSRDHWVWSTQVESMNWIFMLDEAWSVNRDFWWEVSIWDGNASDWTPQSECTPEMMKKSKACQYTNDGQTYTPDRFEGWAQFGLWLLRPRVLREFRGSTTPLEPWRPYFDRLLAAVDRVYADQTLTEFWRFGQLVPNPAHPHPYQVDIPQKYRDVSRWFLLDTNLDAPRPWNQQTNLPVLSMALVQGEEGQRRWLVYAHSPLEDRREVRITVPGYGQITVDVPRAGAFYRIDQQGKKVTPVATRSDREMDRSTGPVLCSRLPIHLLAPKRKTS
;
A
#
# COMPACT_ATOMS: atom_id res chain seq x y z
N MET A 1 6.76 -4.50 -18.75
CA MET A 1 5.36 -4.63 -19.20
C MET A 1 4.60 -3.43 -18.70
N SER A 2 4.02 -2.65 -19.62
CA SER A 2 3.30 -1.40 -19.35
C SER A 2 2.02 -1.68 -18.58
N VAL A 3 1.75 -0.90 -17.53
CA VAL A 3 0.50 -0.89 -16.78
C VAL A 3 -0.45 0.09 -17.49
N ASP A 4 -0.99 -0.32 -18.63
CA ASP A 4 -1.97 0.46 -19.40
C ASP A 4 -3.32 -0.26 -19.61
N SER A 5 -3.54 -1.41 -18.96
CA SER A 5 -4.77 -2.18 -19.13
C SER A 5 -5.73 -2.07 -17.94
N TRP A 6 -6.17 -0.85 -17.59
CA TRP A 6 -7.37 -0.64 -16.77
C TRP A 6 -8.23 0.52 -17.33
N ARG A 7 -9.25 0.17 -18.11
CA ARG A 7 -10.46 0.97 -18.33
C ARG A 7 -11.68 0.07 -18.15
N GLY A 8 -12.01 -0.22 -16.90
CA GLY A 8 -13.36 -0.62 -16.50
C GLY A 8 -14.00 0.56 -15.79
N ARG A 9 -14.55 1.53 -16.53
CA ARG A 9 -15.36 2.61 -15.96
C ARG A 9 -16.74 2.04 -15.58
N PRO A 10 -17.24 2.20 -14.35
CA PRO A 10 -18.65 2.45 -14.16
C PRO A 10 -18.90 3.92 -14.52
N ALA A 11 -19.72 4.17 -15.53
CA ALA A 11 -20.22 5.50 -15.79
C ALA A 11 -21.07 5.94 -14.58
N PHE A 12 -20.58 6.95 -13.87
CA PHE A 12 -21.34 7.66 -12.85
C PHE A 12 -22.21 8.70 -13.55
N VAL A 13 -23.53 8.52 -13.53
CA VAL A 13 -24.51 9.55 -13.92
C VAL A 13 -25.38 9.82 -12.69
N PRO A 14 -25.33 11.02 -12.09
CA PRO A 14 -26.33 11.41 -11.10
C PRO A 14 -27.64 11.73 -11.83
N GLY A 15 -28.71 11.05 -11.44
CA GLY A 15 -30.07 11.33 -11.94
C GLY A 15 -30.53 12.71 -11.54
N GLY A 16 -30.88 13.53 -12.53
CA GLY A 16 -31.69 14.74 -12.39
C GLY A 16 -32.89 14.60 -13.32
N ALA A 17 -34.09 14.70 -12.75
CA ALA A 17 -35.35 14.70 -13.48
C ALA A 17 -35.48 15.98 -14.34
N GLY A 18 -36.02 15.85 -15.56
CA GLY A 18 -36.37 16.97 -16.43
C GLY A 18 -36.82 16.52 -17.81
N VAL A 19 -38.00 16.98 -18.22
CA VAL A 19 -38.84 16.49 -19.32
C VAL A 19 -38.47 17.13 -20.68
N SER A 20 -38.87 16.43 -21.77
CA SER A 20 -39.24 16.91 -23.12
C SER A 20 -38.27 16.76 -24.31
N SER A 21 -38.61 15.76 -25.16
CA SER A 21 -38.93 15.85 -26.60
C SER A 21 -37.87 16.11 -27.70
N LEU A 22 -37.85 15.11 -28.61
CA LEU A 22 -37.95 15.17 -30.09
C LEU A 22 -36.70 15.24 -30.99
N HIS A 23 -36.76 14.32 -31.99
CA HIS A 23 -36.23 14.31 -33.37
C HIS A 23 -34.94 13.56 -33.74
N VAL A 24 -35.15 12.32 -34.21
CA VAL A 24 -34.82 11.73 -35.54
C VAL A 24 -33.54 12.20 -36.27
N GLY A 25 -32.72 11.23 -36.70
CA GLY A 25 -31.81 11.40 -37.84
C GLY A 25 -30.75 10.31 -38.00
N ALA A 26 -31.06 9.27 -38.78
CA ALA A 26 -30.13 8.24 -39.22
C ALA A 26 -29.04 8.77 -40.18
N ARG A 27 -27.87 8.13 -40.23
CA ARG A 27 -27.13 7.84 -41.47
C ARG A 27 -25.97 6.85 -41.30
N THR A 28 -25.87 6.00 -42.31
CA THR A 28 -24.98 4.88 -42.58
C THR A 28 -23.73 5.28 -43.39
N HIS A 29 -22.86 4.28 -43.60
CA HIS A 29 -21.73 4.11 -44.54
C HIS A 29 -20.35 4.09 -43.88
N ASP A 30 -19.65 2.96 -43.85
CA ASP A 30 -19.09 2.10 -44.91
C ASP A 30 -17.65 2.47 -45.29
N THR A 31 -16.82 1.42 -45.25
CA THR A 31 -15.40 1.36 -45.61
C THR A 31 -15.22 1.43 -47.14
N PRO A 32 -13.99 1.63 -47.65
CA PRO A 32 -13.25 0.45 -48.12
C PRO A 32 -11.71 0.52 -48.04
N ALA A 33 -11.12 -0.67 -48.21
CA ALA A 33 -9.70 -1.01 -48.30
C ALA A 33 -9.12 -0.88 -49.72
N LYS A 34 -7.76 -0.89 -49.83
CA LYS A 34 -6.90 -1.43 -50.93
C LYS A 34 -5.42 -1.30 -50.48
N ARG A 35 -4.55 -2.33 -50.39
CA ARG A 35 -3.88 -3.28 -51.34
C ARG A 35 -2.63 -2.76 -52.08
N GLY A 36 -1.53 -3.54 -52.01
CA GLY A 36 -0.36 -3.60 -52.92
C GLY A 36 0.99 -3.53 -52.18
N GLN A 37 1.72 -4.64 -51.92
CA GLN A 37 2.69 -5.38 -52.78
C GLN A 37 3.89 -4.52 -53.23
N ASP A 38 5.15 -4.95 -53.34
CA ASP A 38 5.98 -6.14 -53.03
C ASP A 38 7.44 -5.68 -53.33
N GLY A 39 8.48 -6.37 -52.83
CA GLY A 39 9.82 -6.32 -53.47
C GLY A 39 11.06 -6.43 -52.57
N LEU A 40 11.64 -7.63 -52.55
CA LEU A 40 12.87 -8.07 -51.88
C LEU A 40 14.17 -7.67 -52.63
N ALA A 41 15.28 -7.53 -51.89
CA ALA A 41 16.53 -8.34 -52.00
C ALA A 41 17.85 -7.57 -51.75
N THR A 42 18.59 -8.05 -50.74
CA THR A 42 20.01 -7.85 -50.32
C THR A 42 21.01 -8.68 -51.18
N PRO A 43 22.32 -8.81 -50.83
CA PRO A 43 23.38 -7.84 -50.46
C PRO A 43 24.72 -8.10 -51.23
N GLY A 44 25.77 -7.29 -51.00
CA GLY A 44 27.13 -7.58 -51.48
C GLY A 44 28.22 -7.16 -50.47
N ARG A 45 29.09 -8.11 -50.14
CA ARG A 45 30.35 -7.97 -49.36
C ARG A 45 31.54 -7.76 -50.31
N ASP A 46 32.61 -7.15 -49.77
CA ASP A 46 34.06 -7.44 -49.96
C ASP A 46 34.87 -6.14 -49.73
N ALA A 47 36.18 -6.08 -49.45
CA ALA A 47 37.18 -6.84 -48.69
C ALA A 47 38.48 -5.98 -48.66
N LEU A 48 39.31 -6.11 -47.60
CA LEU A 48 40.80 -6.04 -47.48
C LEU A 48 41.62 -5.04 -48.38
N ALA A 49 42.76 -4.40 -48.03
CA ALA A 49 43.82 -4.59 -47.02
C ALA A 49 44.89 -3.45 -47.06
N THR A 50 45.71 -3.35 -45.99
CA THR A 50 47.17 -2.96 -45.91
C THR A 50 47.63 -1.54 -46.33
N ARG A 51 48.66 -0.86 -45.77
CA ARG A 51 49.89 -1.22 -45.00
C ARG A 51 50.59 0.05 -44.40
N THR A 52 51.19 -0.11 -43.20
CA THR A 52 52.50 0.38 -42.65
C THR A 52 53.00 1.85 -42.65
N ALA A 53 53.34 2.32 -41.43
CA ALA A 53 54.63 2.88 -40.91
C ALA A 53 54.29 3.81 -39.73
N GLY A 54 54.91 3.84 -38.54
CA GLY A 54 56.25 3.49 -38.07
C GLY A 54 56.78 4.71 -37.31
N THR A 55 56.85 4.68 -35.97
CA THR A 55 57.81 5.48 -35.17
C THR A 55 57.77 5.04 -33.70
N THR A 56 58.98 4.88 -33.19
CA THR A 56 59.38 4.46 -31.84
C THR A 56 59.12 5.55 -30.80
N ASN A 57 58.67 5.18 -29.60
CA ASN A 57 59.10 5.92 -28.40
C ASN A 57 59.11 5.04 -27.14
N THR A 58 60.32 4.73 -26.72
CA THR A 58 60.71 4.13 -25.44
C THR A 58 60.58 5.16 -24.32
N GLY A 59 59.90 4.80 -23.24
CA GLY A 59 59.97 5.52 -21.97
C GLY A 59 58.61 5.84 -21.37
N LYS A 60 58.06 4.90 -20.59
CA LYS A 60 57.09 5.08 -19.48
C LYS A 60 56.58 3.73 -18.97
N ARG A 61 57.50 2.86 -18.55
CA ARG A 61 57.18 1.65 -17.76
C ARG A 61 57.63 1.88 -16.32
N ALA A 62 56.85 2.66 -15.56
CA ALA A 62 56.99 2.77 -14.10
C ALA A 62 55.78 3.43 -13.40
N VAL A 63 54.94 4.19 -14.12
CA VAL A 63 53.80 4.92 -13.51
C VAL A 63 52.44 4.23 -13.76
N PHE A 64 52.38 3.25 -14.66
CA PHE A 64 51.12 2.60 -15.04
C PHE A 64 50.70 1.41 -14.16
N LEU A 65 51.58 0.89 -13.29
CA LEU A 65 51.25 -0.23 -12.40
C LEU A 65 50.62 0.22 -11.07
N GLY A 66 50.89 1.45 -10.62
CA GLY A 66 50.30 2.03 -9.41
C GLY A 66 48.84 2.46 -9.57
N CYS A 67 48.47 3.01 -10.72
CA CYS A 67 47.09 3.42 -11.00
C CYS A 67 46.16 2.23 -11.29
N MET A 68 46.68 1.10 -11.80
CA MET A 68 45.88 -0.10 -12.04
C MET A 68 45.54 -0.85 -10.74
N LEU A 69 46.42 -0.84 -9.73
CA LEU A 69 46.13 -1.43 -8.43
C LEU A 69 45.16 -0.58 -7.59
N ALA A 70 45.18 0.75 -7.73
CA ALA A 70 44.17 1.63 -7.12
C ALA A 70 42.80 1.53 -7.81
N ALA A 71 42.76 1.34 -9.14
CA ALA A 71 41.51 1.11 -9.88
C ALA A 71 40.92 -0.29 -9.62
N ILE A 72 41.74 -1.32 -9.37
CA ILE A 72 41.28 -2.66 -8.99
C ILE A 72 40.81 -2.70 -7.53
N ALA A 73 41.37 -1.87 -6.63
CA ALA A 73 40.87 -1.71 -5.26
C ALA A 73 39.53 -0.94 -5.19
N CYS A 74 39.26 -0.03 -6.13
CA CYS A 74 37.96 0.64 -6.24
C CYS A 74 36.87 -0.20 -6.97
N ALA A 75 37.27 -1.24 -7.71
CA ALA A 75 36.34 -2.09 -8.47
C ALA A 75 36.01 -3.45 -7.80
N ASN A 76 36.73 -3.86 -6.76
CA ASN A 76 36.51 -5.13 -6.04
C ASN A 76 36.28 -4.95 -4.53
N GLY A 77 35.90 -3.74 -4.12
CA GLY A 77 35.73 -3.36 -2.72
C GLY A 77 34.31 -2.98 -2.33
N MET A 78 33.26 -3.63 -2.86
CA MET A 78 32.02 -3.77 -2.09
C MET A 78 32.30 -4.71 -0.91
N LEU A 79 33.13 -4.25 0.03
CA LEU A 79 33.09 -4.76 1.39
C LEU A 79 31.62 -4.65 1.80
N LYS A 80 30.95 -5.81 1.95
CA LYS A 80 29.57 -5.89 2.44
C LYS A 80 29.52 -5.04 3.71
N ALA A 81 28.88 -3.87 3.62
CA ALA A 81 28.84 -2.94 4.71
C ALA A 81 28.16 -3.66 5.88
N GLN A 82 28.93 -3.95 6.92
CA GLN A 82 28.41 -4.62 8.10
C GLN A 82 27.34 -3.75 8.74
N PRO A 83 26.21 -4.33 9.20
CA PRO A 83 25.15 -3.55 9.83
C PRO A 83 25.66 -2.70 10.99
N GLY A 84 25.38 -1.40 10.94
CA GLY A 84 25.76 -0.46 11.99
C GLY A 84 25.01 -0.70 13.31
N PRO A 85 25.44 -0.08 14.42
CA PRO A 85 24.77 -0.22 15.73
C PRO A 85 23.29 0.19 15.70
N ALA A 86 22.94 1.24 14.95
CA ALA A 86 21.56 1.68 14.78
C ALA A 86 20.70 0.61 14.10
N ALA A 87 21.18 0.04 12.98
CA ALA A 87 20.51 -1.02 12.27
C ALA A 87 20.28 -2.28 13.12
N ARG A 88 21.30 -2.70 13.88
CA ARG A 88 21.17 -3.87 14.79
C ARG A 88 20.11 -3.64 15.86
N ARG A 89 20.07 -2.45 16.45
CA ARG A 89 19.03 -2.08 17.44
C ARG A 89 17.65 -2.14 16.81
N VAL A 90 17.43 -1.41 15.72
CA VAL A 90 16.09 -1.35 15.12
C VAL A 90 15.67 -2.69 14.53
N ALA A 91 16.59 -3.53 14.07
CA ALA A 91 16.25 -4.87 13.61
C ALA A 91 15.67 -5.77 14.71
N GLN A 92 16.22 -5.70 15.93
CA GLN A 92 15.65 -6.41 17.07
C GLN A 92 14.23 -5.90 17.40
N GLU A 93 14.01 -4.59 17.28
CA GLU A 93 12.71 -3.95 17.50
C GLU A 93 11.71 -4.34 16.40
N ILE A 94 12.10 -4.27 15.13
CA ILE A 94 11.31 -4.68 13.97
C ILE A 94 10.90 -6.15 14.12
N ARG A 95 11.85 -7.06 14.39
CA ARG A 95 11.55 -8.49 14.58
C ARG A 95 10.58 -8.72 15.73
N ARG A 96 10.81 -8.10 16.88
CA ARG A 96 9.95 -8.22 18.06
C ARG A 96 8.52 -7.77 17.77
N GLU A 97 8.34 -6.62 17.12
CA GLU A 97 7.02 -6.05 16.89
C GLU A 97 6.29 -6.72 15.71
N ALA A 98 7.01 -7.17 14.68
CA ALA A 98 6.43 -7.95 13.58
C ALA A 98 5.87 -9.29 14.04
N LEU A 99 6.52 -9.96 15.01
CA LEU A 99 6.10 -11.26 15.53
C LEU A 99 5.10 -11.18 16.70
N ARG A 100 4.89 -10.00 17.27
CA ARG A 100 4.02 -9.84 18.44
C ARG A 100 2.56 -10.18 18.08
N PRO A 101 1.80 -10.83 18.98
CA PRO A 101 0.36 -11.01 18.81
C PRO A 101 -0.35 -9.65 18.69
N ALA A 102 -1.42 -9.58 17.90
CA ALA A 102 -2.15 -8.32 17.68
C ALA A 102 -2.76 -7.75 18.98
N ASN A 103 -3.30 -8.63 19.83
CA ASN A 103 -3.93 -8.28 21.11
C ASN A 103 -3.34 -9.11 22.26
N GLY A 104 -2.03 -9.01 22.47
CA GLY A 104 -1.32 -9.70 23.56
C GLY A 104 -1.24 -8.89 24.86
N PRO A 105 -0.76 -9.48 25.97
CA PRO A 105 -0.64 -8.81 27.27
C PRO A 105 0.34 -7.61 27.26
N ALA A 106 1.27 -7.58 26.31
CA ALA A 106 2.18 -6.46 26.10
C ALA A 106 1.60 -5.36 25.18
N GLY A 107 0.30 -5.42 24.91
CA GLY A 107 -0.42 -4.49 24.05
C GLY A 107 -0.13 -4.69 22.57
N ARG A 108 -0.62 -3.74 21.77
CA ARG A 108 -0.50 -3.78 20.30
C ARG A 108 0.95 -3.73 19.82
N PRO A 109 1.31 -4.41 18.72
CA PRO A 109 2.61 -4.27 18.06
C PRO A 109 2.82 -2.83 17.61
N LEU A 110 4.01 -2.27 17.81
CA LEU A 110 4.35 -0.95 17.27
C LEU A 110 4.38 -0.95 15.73
N PRO A 111 4.10 0.19 15.08
CA PRO A 111 3.91 0.24 13.64
C PRO A 111 5.25 0.18 12.89
N LEU A 112 5.24 -0.31 11.66
CA LEU A 112 6.37 -0.29 10.73
C LEU A 112 5.98 0.44 9.44
N VAL A 113 6.97 0.84 8.65
CA VAL A 113 6.76 1.35 7.28
C VAL A 113 7.16 0.30 6.23
N SER A 114 6.39 0.19 5.16
CA SER A 114 6.76 -0.60 3.98
C SER A 114 6.28 0.09 2.70
N HIS A 115 6.53 -0.50 1.53
CA HIS A 115 6.26 0.16 0.26
C HIS A 115 5.81 -0.81 -0.86
N TRP A 116 5.06 -0.31 -1.85
CA TRP A 116 4.60 -1.06 -3.03
C TRP A 116 5.52 -0.95 -4.26
N ASN A 117 6.33 0.12 -4.34
CA ASN A 117 7.42 0.22 -5.31
C ASN A 117 8.65 -0.52 -4.78
N MET A 118 9.07 -1.54 -5.52
CA MET A 118 10.13 -2.46 -5.12
C MET A 118 11.51 -2.04 -5.64
N GLY A 119 11.60 -0.88 -6.31
CA GLY A 119 12.85 -0.35 -6.85
C GLY A 119 13.46 -1.13 -8.01
N SER A 120 12.77 -2.14 -8.53
CA SER A 120 13.28 -3.02 -9.61
C SER A 120 13.50 -2.30 -10.94
N GLN A 121 12.99 -1.07 -11.09
CA GLN A 121 13.20 -0.21 -12.25
C GLN A 121 14.32 0.85 -12.05
N GLY A 122 15.06 0.79 -10.93
CA GLY A 122 16.25 1.63 -10.71
C GLY A 122 15.97 3.13 -10.47
N LYS A 123 14.77 3.49 -10.02
CA LYS A 123 14.33 4.89 -9.82
C LYS A 123 14.45 5.38 -8.36
N GLY A 124 15.37 4.81 -7.58
CA GLY A 124 15.70 5.26 -6.22
C GLY A 124 15.05 4.45 -5.08
N TRP A 125 13.91 3.78 -5.31
CA TRP A 125 13.26 2.90 -4.31
C TRP A 125 13.96 1.54 -4.11
N THR A 126 15.27 1.49 -4.34
CA THR A 126 16.05 0.26 -4.49
C THR A 126 16.24 -0.49 -3.15
N PRO A 127 16.64 -1.77 -3.20
CA PRO A 127 17.09 -2.48 -2.00
C PRO A 127 18.20 -1.74 -1.22
N GLN A 128 19.08 -1.01 -1.92
CA GLN A 128 20.12 -0.19 -1.28
C GLN A 128 19.53 0.96 -0.44
N PHE A 129 18.49 1.63 -0.94
CA PHE A 129 17.81 2.68 -0.16
C PHE A 129 17.22 2.12 1.14
N GLN A 130 16.71 0.89 1.14
CA GLN A 130 16.21 0.24 2.36
C GLN A 130 17.33 -0.02 3.38
N ILE A 131 18.53 -0.39 2.94
CA ILE A 131 19.70 -0.51 3.82
C ILE A 131 20.03 0.84 4.45
N GLU A 132 20.03 1.93 3.66
CA GLU A 132 20.25 3.28 4.18
C GLU A 132 19.23 3.69 5.25
N LEU A 133 17.96 3.30 5.09
CA LEU A 133 16.92 3.53 6.09
C LEU A 133 17.18 2.75 7.39
N LEU A 134 17.58 1.48 7.29
CA LEU A 134 17.92 0.68 8.47
C LEU A 134 19.15 1.23 9.19
N ASP A 135 20.18 1.65 8.46
CA ASP A 135 21.37 2.28 9.04
C ASP A 135 21.07 3.64 9.69
N ARG A 136 20.08 4.38 9.18
CA ARG A 136 19.52 5.59 9.84
C ARG A 136 18.70 5.27 11.09
N GLY A 137 18.38 4.01 11.35
CA GLY A 137 17.55 3.60 12.47
C GLY A 137 16.05 3.79 12.24
N CYS A 138 15.58 3.69 11.00
CA CYS A 138 14.15 3.71 10.68
C CYS A 138 13.50 2.33 10.85
N HIS A 139 12.25 2.31 11.34
CA HIS A 139 11.49 1.07 11.55
C HIS A 139 10.73 0.64 10.29
N ILE A 140 11.46 0.03 9.35
CA ILE A 140 10.86 -0.50 8.12
C ILE A 140 10.65 -2.03 8.16
N LEU A 141 9.64 -2.52 7.46
CA LEU A 141 9.50 -3.92 7.08
C LEU A 141 10.07 -4.09 5.65
N PRO A 142 11.27 -4.69 5.49
CA PRO A 142 11.92 -4.85 4.19
C PRO A 142 11.01 -5.46 3.12
N TRP A 143 11.07 -4.89 1.92
CA TRP A 143 10.13 -5.18 0.84
C TRP A 143 10.86 -5.49 -0.48
N PHE A 144 10.49 -6.59 -1.12
CA PHE A 144 11.16 -7.13 -2.31
C PHE A 144 10.19 -7.43 -3.46
N SER A 145 10.62 -7.22 -4.70
CA SER A 145 9.88 -7.76 -5.85
C SER A 145 9.72 -9.27 -5.72
N TRP A 146 8.65 -9.83 -6.28
CA TRP A 146 8.53 -11.28 -6.43
C TRP A 146 9.75 -11.83 -7.19
N PRO A 147 10.39 -12.95 -6.74
CA PRO A 147 11.48 -13.56 -7.48
C PRO A 147 10.97 -14.08 -8.82
N GLN A 148 11.50 -13.50 -9.91
CA GLN A 148 11.17 -13.90 -11.27
C GLN A 148 12.41 -14.42 -11.98
N GLY A 149 12.18 -15.37 -12.90
CA GLY A 149 13.22 -15.96 -13.73
C GLY A 149 13.95 -17.11 -13.06
N ASP A 150 14.89 -17.67 -13.82
CA ASP A 150 15.77 -18.75 -13.40
C ASP A 150 17.20 -18.20 -13.31
N PRO A 151 17.72 -17.93 -12.09
CA PRO A 151 19.10 -17.47 -11.93
C PRO A 151 20.12 -18.52 -12.37
N LEU A 152 19.75 -19.79 -12.51
CA LEU A 152 20.65 -20.87 -12.93
C LEU A 152 20.71 -21.03 -14.46
N ARG A 153 19.83 -20.36 -15.22
CA ARG A 153 19.72 -20.55 -16.67
C ARG A 153 20.95 -20.04 -17.42
N ARG A 154 21.45 -18.84 -17.08
CA ARG A 154 22.56 -18.12 -17.73
C ARG A 154 23.17 -17.09 -16.78
N ASP A 155 24.45 -16.77 -16.97
CA ASP A 155 25.21 -15.82 -16.14
C ASP A 155 24.59 -14.42 -16.03
N ASP A 156 23.95 -13.93 -17.10
CA ASP A 156 23.30 -12.62 -17.10
C ASP A 156 22.04 -12.59 -16.22
N SER A 157 21.36 -13.73 -16.11
CA SER A 157 20.18 -13.92 -15.29
C SER A 157 20.58 -14.07 -13.82
N ALA A 158 21.64 -14.84 -13.55
CA ALA A 158 22.27 -14.92 -12.24
C ALA A 158 22.68 -13.52 -11.75
N ARG A 159 23.45 -12.78 -12.57
CA ARG A 159 23.93 -11.44 -12.22
C ARG A 159 22.77 -10.49 -11.89
N ARG A 160 21.75 -10.35 -12.76
CA ARG A 160 20.61 -9.46 -12.48
C ARG A 160 19.85 -9.84 -11.20
N PHE A 161 19.73 -11.14 -10.93
CA PHE A 161 19.08 -11.62 -9.72
C PHE A 161 19.89 -11.23 -8.47
N HIS A 162 21.18 -11.54 -8.47
CA HIS A 162 22.08 -11.25 -7.35
C HIS A 162 22.30 -9.75 -7.16
N ASP A 163 22.43 -8.96 -8.23
CA ASP A 163 22.53 -7.49 -8.17
C ASP A 163 21.34 -6.86 -7.43
N TYR A 164 20.15 -7.45 -7.54
CA TYR A 164 18.95 -6.98 -6.86
C TYR A 164 18.84 -7.52 -5.42
N TYR A 165 19.04 -8.84 -5.22
CA TYR A 165 18.73 -9.48 -3.93
C TYR A 165 19.91 -9.52 -2.96
N ASP A 166 21.17 -9.68 -3.40
CA ASP A 166 22.28 -10.05 -2.52
C ASP A 166 22.50 -9.08 -1.36
N GLY A 167 22.52 -7.78 -1.65
CA GLY A 167 22.77 -6.75 -0.65
C GLY A 167 21.76 -6.80 0.48
N LEU A 168 20.51 -6.49 0.19
CA LEU A 168 19.47 -6.38 1.22
C LEU A 168 19.08 -7.75 1.79
N MET A 169 19.11 -8.84 1.02
CA MET A 169 18.79 -10.18 1.56
C MET A 169 19.87 -10.67 2.52
N THR A 170 21.15 -10.46 2.20
CA THR A 170 22.25 -10.76 3.15
C THR A 170 22.09 -9.92 4.41
N TYR A 171 21.80 -8.63 4.25
CA TYR A 171 21.58 -7.71 5.37
C TYR A 171 20.41 -8.15 6.26
N CYS A 172 19.30 -8.57 5.65
CA CYS A 172 18.14 -9.11 6.37
C CYS A 172 18.46 -10.40 7.12
N ARG A 173 19.24 -11.30 6.51
CA ARG A 173 19.68 -12.53 7.18
C ARG A 173 20.59 -12.24 8.37
N GLU A 174 21.60 -11.38 8.20
CA GLU A 174 22.54 -11.02 9.28
C GLU A 174 21.85 -10.36 10.48
N LEU A 175 20.71 -9.71 10.25
CA LEU A 175 19.90 -9.04 11.26
C LEU A 175 18.66 -9.85 11.69
N GLU A 176 18.46 -11.04 11.10
CA GLU A 176 17.27 -11.88 11.25
C GLU A 176 15.97 -11.06 11.09
N LEU A 177 15.89 -10.22 10.06
CA LEU A 177 14.73 -9.36 9.81
C LEU A 177 13.56 -10.16 9.20
N PRO A 178 12.30 -9.82 9.53
CA PRO A 178 11.15 -10.24 8.75
C PRO A 178 11.22 -9.62 7.34
N ILE A 179 10.67 -10.31 6.33
CA ILE A 179 10.70 -9.85 4.93
C ILE A 179 9.33 -9.95 4.28
N CYS A 180 9.05 -9.08 3.30
CA CYS A 180 7.84 -9.17 2.49
C CYS A 180 8.13 -9.13 0.99
N PHE A 181 7.33 -9.89 0.23
CA PHE A 181 7.38 -9.96 -1.22
C PHE A 181 6.08 -9.43 -1.81
N ARG A 182 6.21 -8.48 -2.73
CA ARG A 182 5.06 -7.98 -3.47
C ARG A 182 4.78 -8.86 -4.67
N GLY A 183 3.69 -9.63 -4.58
CA GLY A 183 3.17 -10.50 -5.62
C GLY A 183 2.25 -9.77 -6.60
N THR A 184 1.74 -10.54 -7.56
CA THR A 184 0.69 -10.12 -8.50
C THR A 184 -0.67 -10.59 -7.98
N GLN A 185 -1.68 -10.73 -8.84
CA GLN A 185 -2.90 -11.46 -8.54
C GLN A 185 -2.67 -12.93 -8.95
N TRP A 186 -2.28 -13.81 -8.03
CA TRP A 186 -1.83 -15.17 -8.37
C TRP A 186 -2.93 -15.99 -9.06
N GLU A 187 -4.16 -15.85 -8.58
CA GLU A 187 -5.34 -16.52 -9.08
C GLU A 187 -5.76 -16.05 -10.49
N ALA A 188 -5.23 -14.93 -10.99
CA ALA A 188 -5.55 -14.42 -12.33
C ALA A 188 -5.12 -15.39 -13.45
N MET A 189 -4.09 -16.22 -13.21
CA MET A 189 -3.67 -17.20 -14.21
C MET A 189 -4.78 -18.22 -14.51
N LEU A 190 -5.71 -18.45 -13.57
CA LEU A 190 -6.74 -19.50 -13.67
C LEU A 190 -7.85 -19.19 -14.69
N TYR A 191 -7.81 -18.04 -15.35
CA TYR A 191 -8.69 -17.74 -16.50
C TYR A 191 -7.91 -17.46 -17.79
N GLU A 192 -6.67 -17.94 -17.88
CA GLU A 192 -5.91 -18.02 -19.13
C GLU A 192 -6.42 -19.16 -20.02
N ASP A 193 -6.07 -19.12 -21.31
CA ASP A 193 -6.66 -19.99 -22.33
C ASP A 193 -6.57 -21.49 -21.99
N LYS A 194 -5.46 -21.94 -21.39
CA LYS A 194 -5.28 -23.34 -20.97
C LYS A 194 -6.34 -23.82 -19.98
N TYR A 195 -6.89 -22.93 -19.14
CA TYR A 195 -7.95 -23.24 -18.18
C TYR A 195 -9.34 -23.09 -18.79
N LEU A 196 -9.50 -22.17 -19.74
CA LEU A 196 -10.77 -21.94 -20.43
C LEU A 196 -11.13 -23.08 -21.40
N THR A 197 -10.14 -23.84 -21.86
CA THR A 197 -10.33 -25.02 -22.72
C THR A 197 -10.51 -26.32 -21.96
N LEU A 198 -10.45 -26.30 -20.62
CA LEU A 198 -10.71 -27.49 -19.81
C LEU A 198 -12.19 -27.91 -19.92
N PRO A 199 -12.48 -29.21 -19.69
CA PRO A 199 -13.85 -29.67 -19.48
C PRO A 199 -14.61 -28.83 -18.44
N LEU A 200 -15.94 -28.73 -18.59
CA LEU A 200 -16.76 -27.82 -17.79
C LEU A 200 -16.64 -28.07 -16.28
N GLU A 201 -16.50 -29.32 -15.87
CA GLU A 201 -16.34 -29.75 -14.49
C GLU A 201 -14.94 -29.45 -13.92
N GLN A 202 -13.95 -29.21 -14.77
CA GLN A 202 -12.55 -28.93 -14.41
C GLN A 202 -12.18 -27.45 -14.58
N CYS A 203 -13.00 -26.67 -15.27
CA CYS A 203 -12.74 -25.25 -15.51
C CYS A 203 -12.98 -24.42 -14.22
N PRO A 204 -12.00 -23.63 -13.74
CA PRO A 204 -12.18 -22.77 -12.57
C PRO A 204 -12.89 -21.44 -12.90
N ALA A 205 -12.99 -21.10 -14.19
CA ALA A 205 -13.59 -19.87 -14.67
C ALA A 205 -15.12 -19.95 -14.80
N VAL A 206 -15.76 -18.79 -14.97
CA VAL A 206 -17.22 -18.69 -15.16
C VAL A 206 -17.62 -19.33 -16.48
N ILE A 207 -18.52 -20.30 -16.39
CA ILE A 207 -19.23 -20.88 -17.53
C ILE A 207 -20.59 -20.19 -17.63
N THR A 208 -20.90 -19.56 -18.75
CA THR A 208 -22.21 -18.92 -18.98
C THR A 208 -23.32 -19.97 -19.14
N PRO A 209 -24.61 -19.60 -19.02
CA PRO A 209 -25.72 -20.53 -19.24
C PRO A 209 -25.68 -21.23 -20.61
N GLU A 210 -25.09 -20.58 -21.62
CA GLU A 210 -24.87 -21.11 -22.97
C GLU A 210 -23.66 -22.06 -23.08
N GLY A 211 -22.97 -22.34 -21.97
CA GLY A 211 -21.82 -23.26 -21.92
C GLY A 211 -20.48 -22.62 -22.27
N LYS A 212 -20.38 -21.29 -22.37
CA LYS A 212 -19.14 -20.60 -22.74
C LYS A 212 -18.30 -20.21 -21.52
N ALA A 213 -17.01 -20.52 -21.53
CA ALA A 213 -16.08 -20.02 -20.52
C ALA A 213 -15.73 -18.53 -20.73
N THR A 214 -15.65 -17.75 -19.65
CA THR A 214 -15.28 -16.32 -19.68
C THR A 214 -14.03 -16.04 -18.85
N ARG A 215 -13.31 -14.95 -19.15
CA ARG A 215 -12.09 -14.53 -18.43
C ARG A 215 -12.39 -13.90 -17.06
N ARG A 216 -13.07 -14.66 -16.19
CA ARG A 216 -13.40 -14.34 -14.80
C ARG A 216 -13.44 -15.63 -13.98
N LEU A 217 -13.01 -15.57 -12.71
CA LEU A 217 -13.10 -16.69 -11.78
C LEU A 217 -14.54 -16.89 -11.30
N ASP A 218 -14.94 -18.16 -11.15
CA ASP A 218 -16.26 -18.55 -10.64
C ASP A 218 -16.13 -19.02 -9.18
N PRO A 219 -16.89 -18.43 -8.22
CA PRO A 219 -16.92 -18.93 -6.84
C PRO A 219 -17.51 -20.34 -6.72
N LEU A 220 -18.06 -20.90 -7.80
CA LEU A 220 -18.50 -22.30 -7.90
C LEU A 220 -17.69 -23.11 -8.93
N GLY A 221 -16.61 -22.54 -9.47
CA GLY A 221 -15.72 -23.20 -10.43
C GLY A 221 -14.89 -24.32 -9.80
N ALA A 222 -14.24 -25.14 -10.62
CA ALA A 222 -13.42 -26.25 -10.13
C ALA A 222 -12.34 -25.79 -9.12
N ILE A 223 -12.13 -26.59 -8.09
CA ILE A 223 -11.18 -26.29 -7.00
C ILE A 223 -9.76 -26.73 -7.36
N GLU A 224 -9.60 -27.89 -8.01
CA GLU A 224 -8.26 -28.46 -8.25
C GLU A 224 -7.26 -27.53 -8.95
N PRO A 225 -7.65 -26.75 -9.98
CA PRO A 225 -6.74 -25.78 -10.61
C PRO A 225 -6.18 -24.71 -9.66
N TRP A 226 -6.81 -24.46 -8.51
CA TRP A 226 -6.32 -23.50 -7.53
C TRP A 226 -5.00 -23.91 -6.87
N ARG A 227 -4.51 -25.13 -7.08
CA ARG A 227 -3.17 -25.55 -6.67
C ARG A 227 -2.06 -25.04 -7.59
N ASP A 228 -2.36 -24.82 -8.88
CA ASP A 228 -1.37 -24.47 -9.91
C ASP A 228 -0.56 -23.19 -9.66
N PRO A 229 -1.08 -22.14 -8.99
CA PRO A 229 -0.28 -20.98 -8.62
C PRO A 229 0.97 -21.33 -7.81
N ALA A 230 0.95 -22.43 -7.06
CA ALA A 230 2.13 -22.93 -6.36
C ALA A 230 3.29 -23.21 -7.33
N GLN A 231 3.01 -23.91 -8.44
CA GLN A 231 4.02 -24.22 -9.44
C GLN A 231 4.50 -22.96 -10.17
N ALA A 232 3.57 -22.08 -10.54
CA ALA A 232 3.89 -20.90 -11.35
C ALA A 232 4.66 -19.82 -10.57
N TYR A 233 4.38 -19.65 -9.29
CA TYR A 233 4.89 -18.53 -8.50
C TYR A 233 5.86 -18.93 -7.38
N VAL A 234 5.77 -20.14 -6.83
CA VAL A 234 6.55 -20.55 -5.66
C VAL A 234 7.57 -21.64 -5.99
N ASP A 235 7.19 -22.70 -6.73
CA ASP A 235 8.12 -23.76 -7.16
C ASP A 235 8.98 -23.30 -8.35
N THR A 236 9.68 -22.20 -8.17
CA THR A 236 10.54 -21.59 -9.19
C THR A 236 12.00 -21.61 -8.74
N PRO A 237 12.97 -21.68 -9.68
CA PRO A 237 14.38 -21.60 -9.32
C PRO A 237 14.73 -20.31 -8.56
N GLY A 238 14.15 -19.16 -8.94
CA GLY A 238 14.34 -17.90 -8.23
C GLY A 238 13.87 -17.95 -6.76
N MET A 239 12.70 -18.52 -6.48
CA MET A 239 12.20 -18.64 -5.10
C MET A 239 13.03 -19.64 -4.26
N LYS A 240 13.52 -20.72 -4.87
CA LYS A 240 14.45 -21.66 -4.22
C LYS A 240 15.77 -20.99 -3.89
N GLU A 241 16.28 -20.15 -4.79
CA GLU A 241 17.51 -19.40 -4.55
C GLU A 241 17.35 -18.38 -3.41
N LEU A 242 16.22 -17.67 -3.31
CA LEU A 242 15.97 -16.80 -2.15
C LEU A 242 15.94 -17.57 -0.82
N GLN A 243 15.32 -18.75 -0.79
CA GLN A 243 15.33 -19.62 0.38
C GLN A 243 16.75 -20.08 0.74
N ARG A 244 17.62 -20.31 -0.26
CA ARG A 244 19.03 -20.62 0.00
C ARG A 244 19.78 -19.42 0.58
N MET A 245 19.50 -18.20 0.08
CA MET A 245 20.13 -16.97 0.54
C MET A 245 19.73 -16.63 1.98
N TYR A 246 18.47 -16.84 2.37
CA TYR A 246 17.94 -16.63 3.71
C TYR A 246 17.06 -17.82 4.13
N PRO A 247 17.65 -18.87 4.74
CA PRO A 247 16.94 -20.14 4.99
C PRO A 247 15.92 -20.10 6.13
N ASP A 248 16.09 -19.19 7.09
CA ASP A 248 15.39 -19.17 8.37
C ASP A 248 14.79 -17.79 8.75
N PRO A 249 14.08 -17.10 7.84
CA PRO A 249 13.45 -15.82 8.17
C PRO A 249 12.40 -16.00 9.27
N PRO A 250 12.31 -15.08 10.25
CA PRO A 250 11.34 -15.17 11.33
C PRO A 250 9.89 -15.00 10.85
N LEU A 251 9.69 -14.31 9.73
CA LEU A 251 8.40 -14.05 9.10
C LEU A 251 8.62 -13.74 7.62
N VAL A 252 7.78 -14.32 6.77
CA VAL A 252 7.72 -14.02 5.33
C VAL A 252 6.30 -13.59 5.00
N LEU A 253 6.11 -12.40 4.45
CA LEU A 253 4.80 -11.99 3.95
C LEU A 253 4.76 -12.11 2.43
N PHE A 254 3.81 -12.87 1.92
CA PHE A 254 3.44 -12.84 0.51
C PHE A 254 2.25 -11.90 0.36
N VAL A 255 2.53 -10.70 -0.18
CA VAL A 255 1.53 -9.64 -0.32
C VAL A 255 0.96 -9.70 -1.74
N SER A 256 -0.28 -10.16 -1.88
CA SER A 256 -0.99 -10.25 -3.15
C SER A 256 -1.59 -8.90 -3.53
N ASN A 257 -1.52 -8.57 -4.82
CA ASN A 257 -2.26 -7.44 -5.37
C ASN A 257 -3.77 -7.72 -5.44
N ASN A 258 -4.21 -8.99 -5.35
CA ASN A 258 -5.61 -9.41 -5.12
C ASN A 258 -6.69 -8.62 -5.90
N GLU A 259 -6.49 -8.48 -7.21
CA GLU A 259 -7.35 -7.74 -8.14
C GLU A 259 -7.73 -8.61 -9.35
N ALA A 260 -7.66 -9.94 -9.22
CA ALA A 260 -8.08 -10.82 -10.29
C ALA A 260 -9.56 -10.61 -10.60
N ARG A 261 -9.93 -10.85 -11.87
CA ARG A 261 -11.32 -10.69 -12.29
C ARG A 261 -12.16 -11.83 -11.71
N ASP A 262 -13.04 -11.51 -10.78
CA ASP A 262 -13.93 -12.44 -10.10
C ASP A 262 -15.40 -12.21 -10.51
N LEU A 263 -16.23 -13.25 -10.37
CA LEU A 263 -17.68 -13.11 -10.51
C LEU A 263 -18.24 -12.49 -9.23
N ARG A 264 -18.80 -11.28 -9.36
CA ARG A 264 -19.44 -10.58 -8.24
C ARG A 264 -20.77 -11.24 -7.87
N TRP A 265 -21.19 -11.11 -6.61
CA TRP A 265 -22.43 -11.72 -6.11
C TRP A 265 -23.69 -11.31 -6.89
N HIS A 266 -23.78 -10.05 -7.33
CA HIS A 266 -24.93 -9.55 -8.10
C HIS A 266 -24.90 -10.02 -9.57
N GLN A 267 -23.81 -10.66 -9.99
CA GLN A 267 -23.61 -11.25 -11.31
C GLN A 267 -23.65 -12.78 -11.27
N VAL A 268 -23.89 -13.39 -10.11
CA VAL A 268 -23.71 -14.83 -9.92
C VAL A 268 -24.62 -15.68 -10.82
N GLU A 269 -25.77 -15.14 -11.23
CA GLU A 269 -26.69 -15.78 -12.18
C GLU A 269 -26.14 -15.84 -13.62
N GLN A 270 -25.00 -15.21 -13.90
CA GLN A 270 -24.24 -15.44 -15.13
C GLN A 270 -23.43 -16.75 -15.10
N SER A 271 -23.37 -17.44 -13.96
CA SER A 271 -22.76 -18.77 -13.86
C SER A 271 -23.81 -19.86 -14.07
N LYS A 272 -23.59 -20.71 -15.07
CA LYS A 272 -24.35 -21.96 -15.27
C LYS A 272 -24.34 -22.82 -14.02
N ARG A 273 -23.21 -22.93 -13.32
CA ARG A 273 -23.10 -23.73 -12.08
C ARG A 273 -23.99 -23.19 -10.97
N TYR A 274 -24.09 -21.87 -10.86
CA TYR A 274 -25.01 -21.25 -9.91
C TYR A 274 -26.47 -21.55 -10.28
N LEU A 275 -26.84 -21.34 -11.54
CA LEU A 275 -28.21 -21.57 -12.01
C LEU A 275 -28.63 -23.03 -11.90
N ASP A 276 -27.77 -23.97 -12.30
CA ASP A 276 -28.04 -25.40 -12.21
C ASP A 276 -28.24 -25.84 -10.75
N LYS A 277 -27.44 -25.29 -9.81
CA LYS A 277 -27.48 -25.67 -8.40
C LYS A 277 -28.59 -24.98 -7.61
N TYR A 278 -28.85 -23.71 -7.87
CA TYR A 278 -29.71 -22.86 -7.03
C TYR A 278 -30.90 -22.27 -7.76
N GLY A 279 -30.92 -22.23 -9.10
CA GLY A 279 -31.92 -21.51 -9.88
C GLY A 279 -31.75 -19.97 -9.83
N PRO A 280 -32.52 -19.23 -10.65
CA PRO A 280 -32.49 -17.78 -10.69
C PRO A 280 -33.29 -17.14 -9.55
N GLY A 281 -33.20 -15.82 -9.41
CA GLY A 281 -34.10 -15.01 -8.57
C GLY A 281 -33.89 -15.17 -7.07
N ARG A 282 -32.73 -15.70 -6.64
CA ARG A 282 -32.44 -15.83 -5.20
C ARG A 282 -32.20 -14.46 -4.55
N PRO A 283 -32.54 -14.30 -3.26
CA PRO A 283 -32.27 -13.06 -2.53
C PRO A 283 -30.78 -12.70 -2.48
N ASP A 284 -30.46 -11.41 -2.44
CA ASP A 284 -29.08 -10.90 -2.39
C ASP A 284 -28.26 -11.44 -1.22
N ALA A 285 -28.88 -11.57 -0.04
CA ALA A 285 -28.20 -12.11 1.15
C ALA A 285 -27.73 -13.54 0.90
N PHE A 286 -28.56 -14.36 0.25
CA PHE A 286 -28.21 -15.72 -0.16
C PHE A 286 -27.07 -15.72 -1.18
N LYS A 287 -27.14 -14.87 -2.21
CA LYS A 287 -26.09 -14.73 -3.23
C LYS A 287 -24.74 -14.36 -2.62
N ARG A 288 -24.71 -13.38 -1.71
CA ARG A 288 -23.49 -12.96 -0.99
C ARG A 288 -22.91 -14.09 -0.15
N GLU A 289 -23.75 -14.86 0.55
CA GLU A 289 -23.31 -16.01 1.33
C GLU A 289 -22.70 -17.10 0.44
N VAL A 290 -23.36 -17.45 -0.67
CA VAL A 290 -22.86 -18.45 -1.62
C VAL A 290 -21.51 -18.04 -2.20
N VAL A 291 -21.38 -16.79 -2.66
CA VAL A 291 -20.12 -16.28 -3.23
C VAL A 291 -19.02 -16.22 -2.17
N GLY A 292 -19.32 -15.73 -0.97
CA GLY A 292 -18.36 -15.68 0.13
C GLY A 292 -17.81 -17.06 0.50
N ARG A 293 -18.69 -18.07 0.63
CA ARG A 293 -18.29 -19.46 0.89
C ARG A 293 -17.50 -20.07 -0.25
N GLY A 294 -17.88 -19.76 -1.49
CA GLY A 294 -17.12 -20.20 -2.67
C GLY A 294 -15.65 -19.79 -2.62
N TRP A 295 -15.36 -18.55 -2.21
CA TRP A 295 -13.99 -18.09 -2.02
C TRP A 295 -13.30 -18.71 -0.81
N MET A 296 -14.03 -18.93 0.30
CA MET A 296 -13.52 -19.65 1.49
C MET A 296 -13.10 -21.09 1.18
N GLU A 297 -13.65 -21.74 0.15
CA GLU A 297 -13.23 -23.09 -0.26
C GLU A 297 -11.97 -23.10 -1.13
N ARG A 298 -11.75 -22.05 -1.93
CA ARG A 298 -10.78 -22.05 -3.04
C ARG A 298 -9.42 -21.48 -2.65
N TYR A 299 -9.41 -20.32 -2.00
CA TYR A 299 -8.17 -19.65 -1.61
C TYR A 299 -7.32 -20.46 -0.61
N PRO A 300 -7.88 -21.14 0.41
CA PRO A 300 -7.09 -21.99 1.29
C PRO A 300 -6.37 -23.13 0.56
N VAL A 301 -6.96 -23.68 -0.51
CA VAL A 301 -6.32 -24.70 -1.36
C VAL A 301 -5.09 -24.11 -2.05
N MET A 302 -5.21 -22.90 -2.61
CA MET A 302 -4.09 -22.19 -3.22
C MET A 302 -2.99 -21.88 -2.22
N PHE A 303 -3.33 -21.32 -1.06
CA PHE A 303 -2.36 -20.98 -0.02
C PHE A 303 -1.65 -22.21 0.55
N GLN A 304 -2.37 -23.31 0.75
CA GLN A 304 -1.78 -24.57 1.18
C GLN A 304 -0.80 -25.11 0.14
N ALA A 305 -1.19 -25.17 -1.14
CA ALA A 305 -0.30 -25.62 -2.20
C ALA A 305 0.95 -24.73 -2.34
N MET A 306 0.78 -23.40 -2.28
CA MET A 306 1.89 -22.45 -2.31
C MET A 306 2.82 -22.64 -1.11
N ARG A 307 2.28 -22.91 0.07
CA ARG A 307 3.08 -23.21 1.27
C ARG A 307 3.86 -24.51 1.11
N GLU A 308 3.22 -25.57 0.63
CA GLU A 308 3.84 -26.88 0.42
C GLU A 308 4.98 -26.86 -0.62
N ALA A 309 4.87 -25.98 -1.62
CA ALA A 309 5.89 -25.80 -2.67
C ALA A 309 7.19 -25.13 -2.19
N LEU A 310 7.20 -24.51 -1.00
CA LEU A 310 8.43 -23.98 -0.41
C LEU A 310 9.36 -25.14 -0.03
N VAL A 311 10.67 -24.96 -0.14
CA VAL A 311 11.68 -26.00 0.17
C VAL A 311 12.21 -25.89 1.60
N SER A 312 12.17 -24.70 2.21
CA SER A 312 12.58 -24.48 3.61
C SER A 312 11.40 -24.68 4.56
N GLU A 313 11.55 -25.56 5.55
CA GLU A 313 10.56 -25.76 6.61
C GLU A 313 10.30 -24.47 7.43
N SER A 314 11.34 -23.65 7.64
CA SER A 314 11.17 -22.35 8.30
C SER A 314 10.28 -21.42 7.47
N TRP A 315 10.46 -21.39 6.15
CA TRP A 315 9.58 -20.62 5.27
C TRP A 315 8.14 -21.15 5.29
N LYS A 316 7.95 -22.47 5.19
CA LYS A 316 6.62 -23.11 5.28
C LYS A 316 5.89 -22.70 6.54
N LYS A 317 6.59 -22.70 7.68
CA LYS A 317 6.04 -22.32 8.99
C LYS A 317 5.76 -20.82 9.10
N ASN A 318 6.66 -19.99 8.58
CA ASN A 318 6.67 -18.55 8.87
C ASN A 318 6.03 -17.70 7.76
N VAL A 319 5.57 -18.29 6.65
CA VAL A 319 4.90 -17.53 5.59
C VAL A 319 3.46 -17.17 5.96
N ARG A 320 3.05 -15.94 5.63
CA ARG A 320 1.67 -15.45 5.73
C ARG A 320 1.22 -14.83 4.41
N PHE A 321 -0.03 -15.08 4.03
CA PHE A 321 -0.66 -14.54 2.82
C PHE A 321 -1.49 -13.31 3.16
N VAL A 322 -1.10 -12.15 2.62
CA VAL A 322 -1.75 -10.85 2.88
C VAL A 322 -2.37 -10.34 1.58
N GLY A 323 -3.67 -10.04 1.60
CA GLY A 323 -4.38 -9.56 0.41
C GLY A 323 -4.57 -8.05 0.42
N TYR A 324 -4.18 -7.38 -0.67
CA TYR A 324 -4.63 -6.01 -0.93
C TYR A 324 -6.16 -5.96 -1.04
N GLY A 325 -6.79 -5.02 -0.34
CA GLY A 325 -8.26 -4.92 -0.29
C GLY A 325 -8.97 -6.11 0.36
N ALA A 326 -8.24 -7.07 0.94
CA ALA A 326 -8.81 -8.22 1.64
C ALA A 326 -9.30 -7.86 3.06
N PHE A 327 -10.05 -6.77 3.17
CA PHE A 327 -10.68 -6.29 4.40
C PHE A 327 -11.85 -5.36 4.06
N GLY A 328 -12.83 -5.23 4.95
CA GLY A 328 -13.97 -4.33 4.78
C GLY A 328 -15.28 -5.04 4.44
N PRO A 329 -16.34 -4.28 4.09
CA PRO A 329 -16.28 -3.25 3.04
C PRO A 329 -15.88 -1.87 3.53
N SER A 330 -15.11 -1.14 2.70
CA SER A 330 -14.75 0.26 2.94
C SER A 330 -15.97 1.17 3.02
N HIS A 331 -16.96 0.92 2.18
CA HIS A 331 -18.08 1.82 1.90
C HIS A 331 -19.30 1.72 2.82
N LEU A 332 -19.19 0.99 3.95
CA LEU A 332 -20.32 0.68 4.82
C LEU A 332 -21.13 1.94 5.19
N GLY A 333 -22.42 1.93 4.81
CA GLY A 333 -23.35 3.00 5.16
C GLY A 333 -23.33 4.26 4.32
N ARG A 334 -22.41 4.38 3.34
CA ARG A 334 -22.10 5.68 2.72
C ARG A 334 -23.19 6.17 1.74
N TRP A 335 -23.84 5.27 1.00
CA TRP A 335 -24.96 5.54 0.08
C TRP A 335 -25.73 4.24 -0.22
N GLU A 336 -26.95 4.30 -0.77
CA GLU A 336 -27.83 3.13 -0.96
C GLU A 336 -27.20 1.92 -1.69
N GLY A 337 -26.26 2.17 -2.59
CA GLY A 337 -25.60 1.13 -3.38
C GLY A 337 -24.39 0.47 -2.70
N TRP A 338 -24.00 0.84 -1.48
CA TRP A 338 -22.74 0.37 -0.87
C TRP A 338 -22.67 -1.17 -0.76
N LYS A 339 -23.81 -1.85 -0.53
CA LYS A 339 -23.86 -3.31 -0.42
C LYS A 339 -23.52 -4.04 -1.74
N GLN A 340 -23.63 -3.37 -2.89
CA GLN A 340 -23.22 -3.92 -4.20
C GLN A 340 -21.73 -4.28 -4.24
N TYR A 341 -20.92 -3.57 -3.44
CA TYR A 341 -19.47 -3.72 -3.37
C TYR A 341 -19.02 -4.52 -2.14
N SER A 342 -19.92 -5.29 -1.53
CA SER A 342 -19.64 -6.05 -0.31
C SER A 342 -20.18 -7.47 -0.37
N LEU A 343 -19.57 -8.36 0.42
CA LEU A 343 -20.06 -9.71 0.69
C LEU A 343 -20.65 -9.82 2.11
N ILE A 344 -21.15 -8.71 2.65
CA ILE A 344 -21.74 -8.66 3.99
C ILE A 344 -22.96 -9.57 4.09
N THR A 345 -23.07 -10.26 5.22
CA THR A 345 -24.20 -11.11 5.60
C THR A 345 -24.49 -10.92 7.10
N GLU A 346 -25.52 -11.59 7.62
CA GLU A 346 -25.75 -11.64 9.08
C GLU A 346 -24.61 -12.35 9.83
N ARG A 347 -23.89 -13.25 9.15
CA ARG A 347 -22.79 -14.03 9.73
C ARG A 347 -21.51 -13.22 9.83
N TRP A 348 -21.20 -12.42 8.80
CA TRP A 348 -19.94 -11.68 8.73
C TRP A 348 -20.06 -10.33 8.03
N THR A 349 -19.22 -9.37 8.40
CA THR A 349 -19.00 -8.16 7.59
C THR A 349 -18.19 -8.44 6.32
N SER A 350 -17.25 -9.39 6.37
CA SER A 350 -16.40 -9.83 5.27
C SER A 350 -16.08 -11.32 5.37
N PRO A 351 -15.95 -12.06 4.26
CA PRO A 351 -15.40 -13.41 4.33
C PRO A 351 -13.87 -13.43 4.47
N ASN A 352 -13.19 -12.29 4.31
CA ASN A 352 -11.75 -12.24 4.09
C ASN A 352 -10.89 -12.78 5.25
N TRP A 353 -11.30 -12.65 6.51
CA TRP A 353 -10.56 -13.23 7.65
C TRP A 353 -10.71 -14.76 7.79
N HIS A 354 -11.57 -15.38 6.99
CA HIS A 354 -11.60 -16.84 6.82
C HIS A 354 -10.71 -17.31 5.65
N ILE A 355 -10.22 -16.38 4.85
CA ILE A 355 -9.52 -16.64 3.59
C ILE A 355 -8.03 -16.33 3.75
N TRP A 356 -7.72 -15.10 4.16
CA TRP A 356 -6.38 -14.55 4.20
C TRP A 356 -5.79 -14.60 5.61
N ASP A 357 -4.47 -14.74 5.71
CA ASP A 357 -3.74 -14.57 6.97
C ASP A 357 -3.68 -13.09 7.39
N GLY A 358 -3.94 -12.16 6.45
CA GLY A 358 -3.99 -10.73 6.70
C GLY A 358 -4.60 -9.90 5.58
N GLY A 359 -4.86 -8.64 5.88
CA GLY A 359 -5.45 -7.68 4.95
C GLY A 359 -4.67 -6.37 4.91
N SER A 360 -4.69 -5.74 3.73
CA SER A 360 -4.13 -4.42 3.47
C SER A 360 -5.17 -3.56 2.73
N PRO A 361 -6.22 -3.05 3.42
CA PRO A 361 -7.22 -2.20 2.78
C PRO A 361 -6.64 -0.86 2.33
N SER A 362 -7.33 -0.26 1.37
CA SER A 362 -6.98 1.00 0.74
C SER A 362 -7.39 2.20 1.59
N TYR A 363 -6.46 2.75 2.37
CA TYR A 363 -6.62 4.06 3.01
C TYR A 363 -6.22 5.16 2.02
N TYR A 364 -7.09 5.39 1.04
CA TYR A 364 -6.76 6.12 -0.19
C TYR A 364 -7.60 7.39 -0.36
N THR A 365 -6.97 8.42 -0.91
CA THR A 365 -7.69 9.60 -1.41
C THR A 365 -7.82 9.50 -2.93
N HIS A 366 -8.79 8.73 -3.42
CA HIS A 366 -8.89 8.34 -4.83
C HIS A 366 -9.00 9.52 -5.81
N ASN A 367 -8.21 9.53 -6.88
CA ASN A 367 -8.30 10.54 -7.95
C ASN A 367 -9.54 10.45 -8.84
N TRP A 368 -10.26 9.32 -8.84
CA TRP A 368 -11.41 9.10 -9.70
C TRP A 368 -12.76 9.45 -9.05
N ASP A 369 -12.76 9.90 -7.79
CA ASP A 369 -13.96 10.39 -7.12
C ASP A 369 -13.74 11.80 -6.55
N SER A 370 -14.82 12.41 -6.07
CA SER A 370 -14.77 13.75 -5.49
C SER A 370 -14.35 13.76 -4.02
N SER A 371 -13.88 12.64 -3.44
CA SER A 371 -13.39 12.64 -2.06
C SER A 371 -12.29 13.68 -1.86
N ARG A 372 -12.24 14.20 -0.64
CA ARG A 372 -11.23 15.14 -0.13
C ARG A 372 -10.88 14.72 1.28
N ASP A 373 -9.62 14.87 1.67
CA ASP A 373 -9.08 14.58 3.01
C ASP A 373 -9.61 15.51 4.14
N HIS A 374 -10.43 16.50 3.79
CA HIS A 374 -11.07 17.45 4.69
C HIS A 374 -12.60 17.43 4.57
N TRP A 375 -13.19 16.48 3.85
CA TRP A 375 -14.64 16.33 3.78
C TRP A 375 -15.13 15.16 4.63
N VAL A 376 -16.43 15.13 4.89
CA VAL A 376 -17.10 13.93 5.42
C VAL A 376 -16.86 12.73 4.52
N TRP A 377 -16.84 12.91 3.19
CA TRP A 377 -16.41 11.88 2.25
C TRP A 377 -14.88 11.77 2.14
N SER A 378 -14.21 11.67 3.27
CA SER A 378 -12.77 11.39 3.35
C SER A 378 -12.52 9.92 3.69
N THR A 379 -11.31 9.43 3.41
CA THR A 379 -10.88 8.10 3.90
C THR A 379 -10.75 8.06 5.43
N GLN A 380 -10.51 9.20 6.09
CA GLN A 380 -10.47 9.31 7.55
C GLN A 380 -11.82 8.97 8.19
N VAL A 381 -12.92 9.49 7.65
CA VAL A 381 -14.28 9.15 8.09
C VAL A 381 -14.64 7.72 7.69
N GLU A 382 -14.33 7.33 6.45
CA GLU A 382 -14.64 5.99 5.95
C GLU A 382 -14.05 4.87 6.84
N SER A 383 -12.77 5.01 7.17
CA SER A 383 -12.02 4.04 7.95
C SER A 383 -12.45 3.92 9.42
N MET A 384 -13.26 4.84 9.95
CA MET A 384 -13.85 4.67 11.28
C MET A 384 -14.79 3.45 11.34
N ASN A 385 -15.36 3.03 10.21
CA ASN A 385 -16.15 1.80 10.12
C ASN A 385 -15.27 0.54 10.22
N TRP A 386 -13.95 0.63 10.12
CA TRP A 386 -13.07 -0.54 10.17
C TRP A 386 -12.78 -1.01 11.59
N ILE A 387 -13.03 -0.19 12.61
CA ILE A 387 -12.69 -0.51 14.00
C ILE A 387 -13.40 -1.78 14.48
N PHE A 388 -14.72 -1.83 14.37
CA PHE A 388 -15.48 -3.02 14.77
C PHE A 388 -15.26 -4.22 13.83
N MET A 389 -14.97 -3.97 12.54
CA MET A 389 -14.64 -5.03 11.58
C MET A 389 -13.30 -5.69 11.93
N LEU A 390 -12.37 -4.94 12.49
CA LEU A 390 -11.08 -5.45 12.93
C LEU A 390 -11.23 -6.34 14.17
N ASP A 391 -12.12 -5.96 15.10
CA ASP A 391 -12.49 -6.80 16.23
C ASP A 391 -13.14 -8.12 15.75
N GLU A 392 -14.00 -8.06 14.73
CA GLU A 392 -14.58 -9.24 14.10
C GLU A 392 -13.50 -10.12 13.46
N ALA A 393 -12.58 -9.54 12.68
CA ALA A 393 -11.47 -10.25 12.07
C ALA A 393 -10.60 -11.00 13.10
N TRP A 394 -10.24 -10.34 14.21
CA TRP A 394 -9.47 -10.96 15.29
C TRP A 394 -10.25 -11.96 16.14
N SER A 395 -11.58 -11.87 16.16
CA SER A 395 -12.40 -12.89 16.80
C SER A 395 -12.35 -14.22 16.05
N VAL A 396 -12.17 -14.17 14.72
CA VAL A 396 -12.05 -15.35 13.86
C VAL A 396 -10.60 -15.82 13.76
N ASN A 397 -9.67 -14.92 13.46
CA ASN A 397 -8.25 -15.21 13.32
C ASN A 397 -7.46 -14.28 14.26
N ARG A 398 -7.09 -14.80 15.44
CA ARG A 398 -6.33 -14.05 16.46
C ARG A 398 -4.98 -13.55 15.97
N ASP A 399 -4.43 -14.19 14.94
CA ASP A 399 -3.14 -13.85 14.33
C ASP A 399 -3.29 -13.05 13.03
N PHE A 400 -4.50 -12.59 12.68
CA PHE A 400 -4.76 -11.83 11.46
C PHE A 400 -3.82 -10.63 11.36
N TRP A 401 -3.02 -10.63 10.30
CA TRP A 401 -2.05 -9.58 10.00
C TRP A 401 -2.79 -8.34 9.49
N TRP A 402 -2.75 -7.28 10.29
CA TRP A 402 -3.39 -6.02 9.98
C TRP A 402 -2.36 -4.98 9.54
N GLU A 403 -2.38 -4.62 8.27
CA GLU A 403 -1.67 -3.48 7.71
C GLU A 403 -2.63 -2.62 6.90
N VAL A 404 -2.21 -1.43 6.47
CA VAL A 404 -3.00 -0.63 5.53
C VAL A 404 -2.12 -0.16 4.39
N SER A 405 -2.69 -0.14 3.20
CA SER A 405 -2.09 0.49 2.04
C SER A 405 -2.51 1.95 2.00
N ILE A 406 -1.55 2.87 1.87
CA ILE A 406 -1.83 4.30 1.76
C ILE A 406 -1.45 4.83 0.38
N TRP A 407 -2.34 5.63 -0.22
CA TRP A 407 -2.12 6.32 -1.48
C TRP A 407 -2.85 7.66 -1.47
N ASP A 408 -2.12 8.71 -1.80
CA ASP A 408 -2.62 10.07 -1.83
C ASP A 408 -3.38 10.43 -3.13
N GLY A 409 -3.62 9.45 -4.01
CA GLY A 409 -4.36 9.65 -5.25
C GLY A 409 -3.56 10.23 -6.39
N ASN A 410 -2.24 10.29 -6.31
CA ASN A 410 -1.43 10.87 -7.38
C ASN A 410 -1.00 9.84 -8.43
N ALA A 411 -1.07 10.23 -9.71
CA ALA A 411 -0.66 9.39 -10.82
C ALA A 411 0.84 9.03 -10.75
N SER A 412 1.23 7.90 -11.31
CA SER A 412 2.62 7.43 -11.29
C SER A 412 3.60 8.32 -12.05
N ASP A 413 3.09 9.06 -13.05
CA ASP A 413 3.80 10.02 -13.88
C ASP A 413 3.71 11.47 -13.36
N TRP A 414 3.02 11.69 -12.24
CA TRP A 414 2.98 12.98 -11.56
C TRP A 414 4.04 13.05 -10.44
N THR A 415 4.62 14.23 -10.29
CA THR A 415 5.49 14.59 -9.15
C THR A 415 5.06 15.94 -8.57
N PRO A 416 5.46 16.29 -7.34
CA PRO A 416 5.16 17.60 -6.75
C PRO A 416 5.66 18.81 -7.56
N GLN A 417 6.60 18.62 -8.49
CA GLN A 417 7.11 19.67 -9.39
C GLN A 417 6.41 19.67 -10.76
N SER A 418 5.52 18.72 -11.02
CA SER A 418 4.78 18.60 -12.27
C SER A 418 3.69 19.67 -12.37
N GLU A 419 3.53 20.26 -13.56
CA GLU A 419 2.45 21.21 -13.82
C GLU A 419 1.07 20.51 -13.82
N CYS A 420 0.07 21.19 -13.26
CA CYS A 420 -1.30 20.70 -13.21
C CYS A 420 -2.09 21.04 -14.47
N THR A 421 -1.85 20.28 -15.54
CA THR A 421 -2.63 20.38 -16.79
C THR A 421 -4.05 19.82 -16.63
N PRO A 422 -4.99 20.14 -17.54
CA PRO A 422 -6.34 19.57 -17.52
C PRO A 422 -6.41 18.04 -17.55
N GLU A 423 -5.44 17.39 -18.19
CA GLU A 423 -5.36 15.93 -18.15
C GLU A 423 -4.83 15.42 -16.82
N MET A 424 -3.86 16.13 -16.23
CA MET A 424 -3.31 15.76 -14.93
C MET A 424 -4.31 15.94 -13.79
N MET A 425 -5.20 16.93 -13.86
CA MET A 425 -6.31 17.09 -12.90
C MET A 425 -7.23 15.85 -12.81
N LYS A 426 -7.36 15.08 -13.90
CA LYS A 426 -8.15 13.83 -13.89
C LYS A 426 -7.42 12.65 -13.27
N LYS A 427 -6.08 12.73 -13.17
CA LYS A 427 -5.22 11.61 -12.78
C LYS A 427 -4.50 11.84 -11.46
N SER A 428 -4.43 13.05 -10.95
CA SER A 428 -3.70 13.37 -9.72
C SER A 428 -4.54 14.20 -8.78
N LYS A 429 -4.78 13.66 -7.58
CA LYS A 429 -5.54 14.33 -6.52
C LYS A 429 -4.90 15.66 -6.11
N ALA A 430 -3.57 15.75 -6.08
CA ALA A 430 -2.86 17.00 -5.81
C ALA A 430 -3.23 18.11 -6.79
N CYS A 431 -3.42 17.79 -8.08
CA CYS A 431 -3.87 18.77 -9.06
C CYS A 431 -5.34 19.17 -8.91
N GLN A 432 -6.19 18.26 -8.41
CA GLN A 432 -7.56 18.62 -8.02
C GLN A 432 -7.55 19.61 -6.86
N TYR A 433 -6.69 19.39 -5.85
CA TYR A 433 -6.51 20.34 -4.76
C TYR A 433 -6.02 21.71 -5.24
N THR A 434 -5.04 21.75 -6.15
CA THR A 434 -4.56 23.01 -6.74
C THR A 434 -5.70 23.76 -7.45
N ASN A 435 -6.54 23.05 -8.21
CA ASN A 435 -7.70 23.63 -8.86
C ASN A 435 -8.72 24.20 -7.85
N ASP A 436 -8.82 23.59 -6.68
CA ASP A 436 -9.67 24.04 -5.57
C ASP A 436 -9.01 25.18 -4.75
N GLY A 437 -7.88 25.73 -5.20
CA GLY A 437 -7.13 26.79 -4.51
C GLY A 437 -6.33 26.31 -3.29
N GLN A 438 -6.06 25.00 -3.20
CA GLN A 438 -5.39 24.36 -2.06
C GLN A 438 -3.99 23.87 -2.44
N THR A 439 -3.15 23.64 -1.43
CA THR A 439 -1.84 23.00 -1.61
C THR A 439 -1.82 21.64 -0.90
N TYR A 440 -1.20 20.65 -1.55
CA TYR A 440 -0.88 19.37 -0.93
C TYR A 440 0.61 19.36 -0.59
N THR A 441 0.94 19.51 0.69
CA THR A 441 2.30 19.58 1.21
C THR A 441 2.69 18.29 1.93
N PRO A 442 3.99 18.04 2.18
CA PRO A 442 4.42 16.94 3.06
C PRO A 442 3.73 16.98 4.43
N ASP A 443 3.51 18.17 5.00
CA ASP A 443 2.83 18.34 6.29
C ASP A 443 1.36 17.91 6.21
N ARG A 444 0.64 18.26 5.13
CA ARG A 444 -0.75 17.79 4.91
C ARG A 444 -0.82 16.28 4.83
N PHE A 445 0.11 15.68 4.10
CA PHE A 445 0.24 14.23 3.99
C PHE A 445 0.55 13.58 5.35
N GLU A 446 1.44 14.18 6.15
CA GLU A 446 1.76 13.71 7.51
C GLU A 446 0.49 13.69 8.38
N GLY A 447 -0.27 14.78 8.41
CA GLY A 447 -1.52 14.88 9.19
C GLY A 447 -2.54 13.82 8.79
N TRP A 448 -2.75 13.65 7.48
CA TRP A 448 -3.65 12.64 6.92
C TRP A 448 -3.22 11.20 7.24
N ALA A 449 -1.94 10.87 7.05
CA ALA A 449 -1.40 9.54 7.30
C ALA A 449 -1.38 9.21 8.80
N GLN A 450 -1.02 10.19 9.64
CA GLN A 450 -0.96 10.03 11.07
C GLN A 450 -2.35 9.88 11.70
N PHE A 451 -3.38 10.53 11.15
CA PHE A 451 -4.77 10.25 11.54
C PHE A 451 -5.12 8.76 11.35
N GLY A 452 -4.85 8.21 10.15
CA GLY A 452 -5.10 6.80 9.86
C GLY A 452 -4.27 5.86 10.74
N LEU A 453 -3.00 6.22 11.00
CA LEU A 453 -2.08 5.49 11.88
C LEU A 453 -2.66 5.32 13.29
N TRP A 454 -3.16 6.39 13.90
CA TRP A 454 -3.67 6.35 15.29
C TRP A 454 -5.11 5.84 15.41
N LEU A 455 -5.94 6.05 14.38
CA LEU A 455 -7.27 5.46 14.32
C LEU A 455 -7.18 3.94 14.22
N LEU A 456 -6.41 3.43 13.25
CA LEU A 456 -6.43 2.02 12.88
C LEU A 456 -5.38 1.19 13.61
N ARG A 457 -4.33 1.83 14.12
CA ARG A 457 -3.14 1.22 14.73
C ARG A 457 -2.64 -0.02 13.96
N PRO A 458 -2.35 0.12 12.65
CA PRO A 458 -1.88 -0.98 11.82
C PRO A 458 -0.47 -1.39 12.22
N ARG A 459 -0.11 -2.64 11.94
CA ARG A 459 1.26 -3.12 12.11
C ARG A 459 2.19 -2.55 11.04
N VAL A 460 1.67 -2.29 9.84
CA VAL A 460 2.43 -1.68 8.73
C VAL A 460 1.60 -0.60 8.05
N LEU A 461 2.23 0.55 7.81
CA LEU A 461 1.80 1.52 6.80
C LEU A 461 2.55 1.23 5.50
N ARG A 462 1.86 0.73 4.48
CA ARG A 462 2.44 0.39 3.19
C ARG A 462 2.14 1.49 2.18
N GLU A 463 3.12 2.32 1.89
CA GLU A 463 2.97 3.45 0.97
C GLU A 463 2.97 2.98 -0.49
N PHE A 464 2.05 3.53 -1.28
CA PHE A 464 1.96 3.25 -2.70
C PHE A 464 2.57 4.36 -3.58
N ARG A 465 3.58 3.96 -4.35
CA ARG A 465 3.95 4.58 -5.63
C ARG A 465 4.03 3.55 -6.74
N GLY A 466 3.78 4.00 -7.97
CA GLY A 466 3.95 3.18 -9.17
C GLY A 466 5.41 2.73 -9.33
N SER A 467 5.64 1.59 -9.99
CA SER A 467 6.98 0.99 -10.13
C SER A 467 7.99 1.88 -10.87
N THR A 468 7.51 2.83 -11.67
CA THR A 468 8.32 3.78 -12.44
C THR A 468 8.47 5.14 -11.76
N THR A 469 7.76 5.39 -10.65
CA THR A 469 7.79 6.68 -9.95
C THR A 469 9.16 6.89 -9.28
N PRO A 470 9.83 8.03 -9.51
CA PRO A 470 11.13 8.32 -8.90
C PRO A 470 11.03 8.62 -7.40
N LEU A 471 12.05 8.24 -6.63
CA LEU A 471 12.13 8.50 -5.18
C LEU A 471 12.25 9.99 -4.87
N GLU A 472 13.23 10.68 -5.47
CA GLU A 472 13.65 12.02 -5.00
C GLU A 472 12.51 13.05 -4.89
N PRO A 473 11.58 13.18 -5.86
CA PRO A 473 10.44 14.10 -5.72
C PRO A 473 9.50 13.78 -4.55
N TRP A 474 9.42 12.51 -4.18
CA TRP A 474 8.49 11.97 -3.18
C TRP A 474 9.16 11.72 -1.82
N ARG A 475 10.49 11.76 -1.77
CA ARG A 475 11.27 11.55 -0.56
C ARG A 475 10.81 12.44 0.61
N PRO A 476 10.49 13.74 0.44
CA PRO A 476 9.98 14.55 1.55
C PRO A 476 8.68 14.01 2.16
N TYR A 477 7.79 13.42 1.36
CA TYR A 477 6.54 12.82 1.84
C TYR A 477 6.81 11.50 2.56
N PHE A 478 7.67 10.67 1.99
CA PHE A 478 8.04 9.38 2.59
C PHE A 478 8.82 9.54 3.89
N ASP A 479 9.73 10.52 3.99
CA ASP A 479 10.44 10.84 5.23
C ASP A 479 9.46 11.33 6.33
N ARG A 480 8.37 12.04 5.99
CA ARG A 480 7.30 12.34 6.98
C ARG A 480 6.61 11.08 7.50
N LEU A 481 6.35 10.11 6.64
CA LEU A 481 5.76 8.82 7.04
C LEU A 481 6.69 8.05 7.99
N LEU A 482 7.98 7.97 7.66
CA LEU A 482 9.00 7.34 8.50
C LEU A 482 9.06 8.03 9.87
N ALA A 483 9.11 9.37 9.89
CA ALA A 483 9.13 10.14 11.13
C ALA A 483 7.87 9.91 11.99
N ALA A 484 6.69 9.80 11.38
CA ALA A 484 5.45 9.52 12.10
C ALA A 484 5.47 8.15 12.81
N VAL A 485 6.07 7.14 12.19
CA VAL A 485 6.26 5.80 12.78
C VAL A 485 7.36 5.80 13.85
N ASP A 486 8.55 6.31 13.52
CA ASP A 486 9.69 6.34 14.44
C ASP A 486 9.39 7.17 15.71
N ARG A 487 8.51 8.17 15.61
CA ARG A 487 8.03 8.95 16.75
C ARG A 487 7.33 8.09 17.80
N VAL A 488 6.60 7.04 17.39
CA VAL A 488 5.94 6.13 18.34
C VAL A 488 6.98 5.39 19.19
N TYR A 489 8.10 4.96 18.60
CA TYR A 489 9.20 4.30 19.31
C TYR A 489 10.01 5.26 20.19
N ALA A 490 10.18 6.50 19.75
CA ALA A 490 11.01 7.48 20.43
C ALA A 490 10.37 8.13 21.65
N ASP A 491 9.03 8.17 21.73
CA ASP A 491 8.29 8.78 22.83
C ASP A 491 7.55 7.73 23.67
N GLN A 492 7.88 7.66 24.96
CA GLN A 492 7.29 6.69 25.89
C GLN A 492 5.77 6.88 26.04
N THR A 493 5.27 8.11 26.06
CA THR A 493 3.82 8.37 26.17
C THR A 493 3.12 7.81 24.94
N LEU A 494 3.65 8.07 23.74
CA LEU A 494 3.08 7.54 22.50
C LEU A 494 3.17 6.01 22.45
N THR A 495 4.30 5.39 22.82
CA THR A 495 4.41 3.93 22.93
C THR A 495 3.36 3.35 23.88
N GLU A 496 3.18 3.94 25.08
CA GLU A 496 2.21 3.47 26.07
C GLU A 496 0.77 3.52 25.51
N PHE A 497 0.35 4.66 24.96
CA PHE A 497 -0.99 4.83 24.39
C PHE A 497 -1.22 3.99 23.13
N TRP A 498 -0.19 3.82 22.30
CA TRP A 498 -0.28 2.92 21.16
C TRP A 498 -0.64 1.50 21.60
N ARG A 499 0.10 0.99 22.59
CA ARG A 499 -0.03 -0.37 23.10
C ARG A 499 -1.36 -0.62 23.80
N PHE A 500 -1.77 0.30 24.67
CA PHE A 500 -2.83 0.03 25.64
C PHE A 500 -4.00 1.03 25.60
N GLY A 501 -3.91 2.09 24.81
CA GLY A 501 -4.99 3.06 24.65
C GLY A 501 -6.23 2.44 24.02
N GLN A 502 -7.40 2.87 24.45
CA GLN A 502 -8.69 2.52 23.84
C GLN A 502 -9.24 3.74 23.11
N LEU A 503 -9.72 3.55 21.89
CA LEU A 503 -10.34 4.67 21.14
C LEU A 503 -11.57 5.16 21.90
N VAL A 504 -11.70 6.48 22.01
CA VAL A 504 -12.83 7.12 22.66
C VAL A 504 -13.91 7.37 21.59
N PRO A 505 -15.06 6.67 21.63
CA PRO A 505 -16.16 6.98 20.73
C PRO A 505 -16.73 8.36 21.07
N ASN A 506 -17.24 9.06 20.07
CA ASN A 506 -18.03 10.27 20.27
C ASN A 506 -19.53 9.91 20.22
N PRO A 507 -20.21 9.77 21.38
CA PRO A 507 -21.61 9.37 21.42
C PRO A 507 -22.59 10.53 21.12
N ALA A 508 -22.10 11.78 21.00
CA ALA A 508 -22.96 12.93 20.74
C ALA A 508 -23.67 12.82 19.39
N HIS A 509 -23.06 12.09 18.44
CA HIS A 509 -23.55 11.98 17.07
C HIS A 509 -23.34 10.57 16.51
N PRO A 510 -24.28 10.07 15.68
CA PRO A 510 -24.02 8.88 14.89
C PRO A 510 -22.95 9.16 13.84
N HIS A 511 -22.27 8.10 13.37
CA HIS A 511 -21.40 8.17 12.21
C HIS A 511 -22.17 8.78 11.00
N PRO A 512 -21.61 9.64 10.14
CA PRO A 512 -22.37 10.28 9.06
C PRO A 512 -22.87 9.28 7.97
N TYR A 513 -22.21 8.13 7.84
CA TYR A 513 -22.65 7.03 6.99
C TYR A 513 -23.66 6.12 7.73
N GLN A 514 -24.95 6.34 7.47
CA GLN A 514 -26.07 5.63 8.12
C GLN A 514 -27.03 4.92 7.15
N VAL A 515 -26.71 4.86 5.87
CA VAL A 515 -27.62 4.29 4.88
C VAL A 515 -27.61 2.77 4.95
N ASP A 516 -28.76 2.15 5.20
CA ASP A 516 -28.96 0.69 5.14
C ASP A 516 -27.97 -0.14 5.99
N ILE A 517 -27.68 0.35 7.20
CA ILE A 517 -26.83 -0.36 8.16
C ILE A 517 -27.52 -1.63 8.65
N PRO A 518 -26.89 -2.82 8.53
CA PRO A 518 -27.45 -4.06 9.06
C PRO A 518 -27.74 -3.94 10.55
N GLN A 519 -28.84 -4.56 11.01
CA GLN A 519 -29.32 -4.42 12.38
C GLN A 519 -28.22 -4.70 13.43
N LYS A 520 -27.42 -5.74 13.21
CA LYS A 520 -26.30 -6.14 14.07
C LYS A 520 -25.25 -5.03 14.29
N TYR A 521 -25.14 -4.05 13.39
CA TYR A 521 -24.11 -3.01 13.43
C TYR A 521 -24.69 -1.59 13.62
N ARG A 522 -25.97 -1.47 13.97
CA ARG A 522 -26.59 -0.15 14.19
C ARG A 522 -26.05 0.54 15.44
N ASP A 523 -25.89 -0.23 16.51
CA ASP A 523 -25.55 0.28 17.84
C ASP A 523 -24.05 0.17 18.17
N VAL A 524 -23.24 -0.35 17.23
CA VAL A 524 -21.78 -0.41 17.42
C VAL A 524 -21.19 1.00 17.27
N SER A 525 -20.24 1.34 18.13
CA SER A 525 -19.51 2.61 18.04
C SER A 525 -18.75 2.68 16.72
N ARG A 526 -19.18 3.58 15.84
CA ARG A 526 -18.54 3.84 14.54
C ARG A 526 -17.98 5.25 14.42
N TRP A 527 -18.33 6.17 15.32
CA TRP A 527 -17.92 7.57 15.25
C TRP A 527 -16.88 7.89 16.32
N PHE A 528 -15.69 8.29 15.87
CA PHE A 528 -14.53 8.57 16.73
C PHE A 528 -13.95 9.98 16.52
N LEU A 529 -14.58 10.79 15.64
CA LEU A 529 -14.22 12.20 15.48
C LEU A 529 -14.75 12.99 16.67
N LEU A 530 -13.88 13.75 17.33
CA LEU A 530 -14.27 14.64 18.41
C LEU A 530 -14.85 15.95 17.84
N ASP A 531 -15.83 16.52 18.56
CA ASP A 531 -16.43 17.79 18.13
C ASP A 531 -15.52 18.98 18.45
N THR A 532 -15.51 19.95 17.56
CA THR A 532 -14.72 21.18 17.68
C THR A 532 -15.57 22.43 17.57
N ASN A 533 -15.06 23.57 18.05
CA ASN A 533 -15.74 24.86 17.85
C ASN A 533 -15.77 25.35 16.40
N LEU A 534 -15.15 24.62 15.47
CA LEU A 534 -15.07 24.96 14.05
C LEU A 534 -15.98 24.09 13.18
N ASP A 535 -16.62 23.09 13.78
CA ASP A 535 -17.49 22.17 13.07
C ASP A 535 -18.69 22.89 12.45
N ALA A 536 -19.01 22.55 11.20
CA ALA A 536 -20.20 23.06 10.56
C ALA A 536 -21.47 22.60 11.30
N PRO A 537 -22.56 23.39 11.28
CA PRO A 537 -23.84 22.93 11.78
C PRO A 537 -24.28 21.62 11.12
N ARG A 538 -24.83 20.70 11.92
CA ARG A 538 -25.39 19.42 11.45
C ARG A 538 -26.84 19.62 10.95
N PRO A 539 -27.38 18.74 10.08
CA PRO A 539 -26.78 17.51 9.58
C PRO A 539 -25.70 17.76 8.52
N TRP A 540 -24.69 16.90 8.51
CA TRP A 540 -23.64 16.93 7.49
C TRP A 540 -24.02 16.09 6.28
N ASN A 541 -23.51 16.49 5.12
CA ASN A 541 -23.54 15.71 3.89
C ASN A 541 -22.10 15.30 3.51
N GLN A 542 -21.96 14.53 2.42
CA GLN A 542 -20.65 14.00 1.97
C GLN A 542 -19.60 15.09 1.65
N GLN A 543 -20.02 16.30 1.31
CA GLN A 543 -19.13 17.42 0.96
C GLN A 543 -18.94 18.40 2.12
N THR A 544 -19.57 18.17 3.28
CA THR A 544 -19.37 19.03 4.45
C THR A 544 -17.89 19.04 4.84
N ASN A 545 -17.32 20.24 4.95
CA ASN A 545 -15.95 20.45 5.38
C ASN A 545 -15.76 20.10 6.86
N LEU A 546 -14.64 19.47 7.17
CA LEU A 546 -14.14 19.12 8.50
C LEU A 546 -12.84 19.91 8.72
N PRO A 547 -12.90 21.13 9.29
CA PRO A 547 -11.72 21.98 9.41
C PRO A 547 -10.63 21.40 10.30
N VAL A 548 -11.02 20.57 11.27
CA VAL A 548 -10.13 19.86 12.18
C VAL A 548 -10.58 18.42 12.25
N LEU A 549 -9.64 17.49 12.09
CA LEU A 549 -9.86 16.09 12.38
C LEU A 549 -9.13 15.72 13.66
N SER A 550 -9.89 15.32 14.68
CA SER A 550 -9.33 14.95 15.97
C SER A 550 -9.95 13.68 16.54
N MET A 551 -9.14 12.93 17.29
CA MET A 551 -9.54 11.69 17.97
C MET A 551 -8.84 11.59 19.33
N ALA A 552 -9.34 10.73 20.21
CA ALA A 552 -8.68 10.44 21.49
C ALA A 552 -8.53 8.94 21.74
N LEU A 553 -7.43 8.60 22.42
CA LEU A 553 -7.25 7.33 23.11
C LEU A 553 -7.33 7.58 24.61
N VAL A 554 -7.94 6.67 25.38
CA VAL A 554 -8.03 6.72 26.84
C VAL A 554 -7.31 5.53 27.49
N GLN A 555 -6.77 5.75 28.67
CA GLN A 555 -6.21 4.75 29.57
C GLN A 555 -6.62 5.02 31.02
N GLY A 556 -6.59 3.98 31.84
CA GLY A 556 -6.87 4.06 33.28
C GLY A 556 -8.37 4.08 33.60
N GLU A 557 -8.65 4.05 34.89
CA GLU A 557 -10.00 4.05 35.44
C GLU A 557 -10.48 5.44 35.79
N GLU A 558 -11.78 5.60 36.01
CA GLU A 558 -12.38 6.88 36.39
C GLU A 558 -11.69 7.52 37.61
N GLY A 559 -11.43 8.83 37.52
CA GLY A 559 -10.67 9.58 38.52
C GLY A 559 -9.15 9.54 38.31
N GLN A 560 -8.65 8.58 37.52
CA GLN A 560 -7.24 8.38 37.17
C GLN A 560 -7.02 8.25 35.66
N ARG A 561 -8.01 8.64 34.85
CA ARG A 561 -7.92 8.50 33.39
C ARG A 561 -6.83 9.42 32.84
N ARG A 562 -6.19 8.95 31.78
CA ARG A 562 -5.33 9.77 30.92
C ARG A 562 -5.84 9.66 29.49
N TRP A 563 -5.82 10.75 28.76
CA TRP A 563 -6.12 10.75 27.34
C TRP A 563 -4.91 11.17 26.51
N LEU A 564 -4.79 10.60 25.33
CA LEU A 564 -3.95 11.10 24.25
C LEU A 564 -4.89 11.59 23.15
N VAL A 565 -4.90 12.90 22.91
CA VAL A 565 -5.64 13.53 21.82
C VAL A 565 -4.68 13.75 20.66
N TYR A 566 -5.07 13.31 19.47
CA TYR A 566 -4.42 13.68 18.21
C TYR A 566 -5.36 14.59 17.43
N ALA A 567 -4.84 15.69 16.88
CA ALA A 567 -5.60 16.60 16.04
C ALA A 567 -4.74 17.15 14.90
N HIS A 568 -5.32 17.27 13.70
CA HIS A 568 -4.72 17.99 12.57
C HIS A 568 -5.76 18.79 11.78
N SER A 569 -5.29 19.80 11.06
CA SER A 569 -6.12 20.70 10.25
C SER A 569 -5.63 20.70 8.80
N PRO A 570 -6.27 19.95 7.88
CA PRO A 570 -5.70 19.67 6.55
C PRO A 570 -5.36 20.91 5.72
N LEU A 571 -6.11 21.99 5.89
CA LEU A 571 -6.04 23.17 5.02
C LEU A 571 -5.10 24.26 5.54
N GLU A 572 -4.87 24.37 6.85
CA GLU A 572 -4.09 25.45 7.47
C GLU A 572 -3.79 25.15 8.94
N ASP A 573 -2.80 25.82 9.51
CA ASP A 573 -2.58 25.79 10.96
C ASP A 573 -3.65 26.61 11.67
N ARG A 574 -4.22 26.07 12.74
CA ARG A 574 -5.26 26.73 13.54
C ARG A 574 -4.79 26.92 14.97
N ARG A 575 -5.22 28.01 15.59
CA ARG A 575 -4.92 28.31 16.99
C ARG A 575 -6.19 28.27 17.83
N GLU A 576 -6.01 28.01 19.13
CA GLU A 576 -7.09 28.07 20.12
C GLU A 576 -8.34 27.25 19.76
N VAL A 577 -8.14 26.11 19.10
CA VAL A 577 -9.21 25.17 18.76
C VAL A 577 -9.70 24.53 20.05
N ARG A 578 -11.00 24.65 20.30
CA ARG A 578 -11.66 23.98 21.40
C ARG A 578 -12.17 22.61 20.96
N ILE A 579 -11.67 21.56 21.58
CA ILE A 579 -12.01 20.17 21.28
C ILE A 579 -12.75 19.58 22.48
N THR A 580 -13.88 18.92 22.25
CA THR A 580 -14.65 18.24 23.28
C THR A 580 -14.20 16.79 23.39
N VAL A 581 -13.65 16.40 24.54
CA VAL A 581 -13.16 15.04 24.80
C VAL A 581 -14.17 14.29 25.68
N PRO A 582 -14.86 13.26 25.17
CA PRO A 582 -15.82 12.47 25.95
C PRO A 582 -15.19 11.90 27.22
N GLY A 583 -15.88 12.07 28.34
CA GLY A 583 -15.42 11.64 29.67
C GLY A 583 -14.43 12.60 30.37
N TYR A 584 -14.01 13.69 29.72
CA TYR A 584 -13.16 14.73 30.32
C TYR A 584 -13.80 16.12 30.28
N GLY A 585 -14.22 16.58 29.10
CA GLY A 585 -14.70 17.95 28.87
C GLY A 585 -13.92 18.63 27.74
N GLN A 586 -13.93 19.96 27.73
CA GLN A 586 -13.32 20.76 26.66
C GLN A 586 -11.83 21.05 26.95
N ILE A 587 -11.00 20.97 25.91
CA ILE A 587 -9.62 21.47 25.90
C ILE A 587 -9.48 22.56 24.84
N THR A 588 -8.51 23.47 25.02
CA THR A 588 -8.12 24.47 24.02
C THR A 588 -6.68 24.22 23.61
N VAL A 589 -6.45 24.00 22.32
CA VAL A 589 -5.13 23.65 21.77
C VAL A 589 -4.92 24.26 20.39
N ASP A 590 -3.67 24.41 19.99
CA ASP A 590 -3.34 24.70 18.60
C ASP A 590 -3.42 23.41 17.77
N VAL A 591 -3.73 23.52 16.48
CA VAL A 591 -3.89 22.36 15.60
C VAL A 591 -3.16 22.65 14.29
N PRO A 592 -1.91 22.19 14.14
CA PRO A 592 -1.15 22.39 12.92
C PRO A 592 -1.61 21.44 11.81
N ARG A 593 -1.21 21.73 10.57
CA ARG A 593 -1.50 20.92 9.40
C ARG A 593 -0.87 19.52 9.47
N ALA A 594 0.36 19.42 10.00
CA ALA A 594 1.03 18.14 10.26
C ALA A 594 0.39 17.32 11.40
N GLY A 595 -0.44 17.97 12.21
CA GLY A 595 -1.04 17.42 13.41
C GLY A 595 -0.16 17.48 14.64
N ALA A 596 -0.79 17.36 15.81
CA ALA A 596 -0.15 17.43 17.11
C ALA A 596 -0.80 16.47 18.12
N PHE A 597 -0.03 16.12 19.15
CA PHE A 597 -0.47 15.26 20.26
C PHE A 597 -0.58 16.06 21.55
N TYR A 598 -1.63 15.80 22.31
CA TYR A 598 -1.87 16.38 23.62
C TYR A 598 -2.19 15.28 24.62
N ARG A 599 -1.48 15.26 25.75
CA ARG A 599 -1.81 14.41 26.88
C ARG A 599 -2.69 15.16 27.85
N ILE A 600 -3.77 14.51 28.29
CA ILE A 600 -4.66 15.01 29.33
C ILE A 600 -4.54 14.09 30.54
N ASP A 601 -4.26 14.65 31.71
CA ASP A 601 -4.24 13.92 32.98
C ASP A 601 -5.50 14.32 33.80
N GLN A 602 -6.43 13.37 34.07
CA GLN A 602 -7.73 13.67 34.69
C GLN A 602 -7.57 14.34 36.06
N GLN A 603 -6.77 13.74 36.95
CA GLN A 603 -6.61 14.20 38.33
C GLN A 603 -5.97 15.59 38.39
N GLY A 604 -5.03 15.88 37.49
CA GLY A 604 -4.35 17.16 37.42
C GLY A 604 -5.10 18.22 36.60
N LYS A 605 -6.18 17.85 35.89
CA LYS A 605 -6.87 18.70 34.89
C LYS A 605 -5.90 19.41 33.95
N LYS A 606 -4.83 18.71 33.58
CA LYS A 606 -3.69 19.28 32.87
C LYS A 606 -3.67 18.77 31.44
N VAL A 607 -3.58 19.70 30.50
CA VAL A 607 -3.34 19.42 29.08
C VAL A 607 -1.88 19.78 28.79
N THR A 608 -1.12 18.82 28.25
CA THR A 608 0.30 19.01 27.95
C THR A 608 0.58 18.57 26.51
N PRO A 609 1.19 19.42 25.65
CA PRO A 609 1.68 18.97 24.36
C PRO A 609 2.67 17.81 24.53
N VAL A 610 2.52 16.75 23.76
CA VAL A 610 3.53 15.68 23.71
C VAL A 610 4.61 16.15 22.73
N ALA A 611 5.60 16.86 23.28
CA ALA A 611 6.69 17.47 22.52
C ALA A 611 7.45 16.41 21.72
N THR A 612 7.63 16.66 20.42
CA THR A 612 8.39 15.74 19.57
C THR A 612 9.88 16.09 19.64
N ARG A 613 10.74 15.10 19.40
CA ARG A 613 12.20 15.28 19.47
C ARG A 613 12.72 16.35 18.48
N SER A 614 12.01 16.59 17.36
CA SER A 614 12.29 17.67 16.41
C SER A 614 12.04 19.07 16.97
N ASP A 615 11.08 19.23 17.88
CA ASP A 615 10.77 20.54 18.48
C ASP A 615 11.87 20.97 19.47
N ARG A 616 12.54 20.00 20.12
CA ARG A 616 13.63 20.27 21.07
C ARG A 616 14.98 20.60 20.41
N GLU A 617 15.21 20.16 19.18
CA GLU A 617 16.43 20.51 18.43
C GLU A 617 16.30 21.85 17.68
N MET A 618 15.09 22.29 17.33
CA MET A 618 14.88 23.65 16.80
C MET A 618 14.92 24.73 17.87
N ASP A 619 14.58 24.42 19.13
CA ASP A 619 14.57 25.38 20.24
C ASP A 619 15.93 25.51 20.96
N ARG A 620 16.94 24.73 20.53
CA ARG A 620 18.33 24.90 20.99
C ARG A 620 19.18 25.43 19.84
N SER A 621 19.42 26.72 19.88
CA SER A 621 20.40 27.43 19.06
C SER A 621 21.80 26.80 19.18
N THR A 622 22.09 25.83 18.31
CA THR A 622 23.45 25.47 17.89
C THR A 622 23.41 25.12 16.41
N GLY A 623 23.76 26.11 15.56
CA GLY A 623 24.39 25.99 14.23
C GLY A 623 23.76 25.08 13.16
N PRO A 624 23.64 25.54 11.89
CA PRO A 624 23.02 24.72 10.86
C PRO A 624 23.96 23.58 10.44
N VAL A 625 23.55 22.33 10.67
CA VAL A 625 24.10 21.20 9.90
C VAL A 625 23.38 21.20 8.55
N LEU A 626 23.85 22.07 7.65
CA LEU A 626 23.58 21.98 6.22
C LEU A 626 24.21 20.69 5.70
N CYS A 627 23.41 19.65 5.53
CA CYS A 627 23.76 18.53 4.66
C CYS A 627 23.37 18.89 3.22
N SER A 628 24.07 19.86 2.63
CA SER A 628 24.00 20.13 1.19
C SER A 628 25.33 20.71 0.71
N ARG A 629 25.96 20.00 -0.25
CA ARG A 629 27.01 20.38 -1.21
C ARG A 629 28.22 19.45 -1.16
N LEU A 630 28.19 18.43 -2.00
CA LEU A 630 29.40 17.93 -2.65
C LEU A 630 29.79 18.93 -3.76
N PRO A 631 31.06 19.36 -3.87
CA PRO A 631 31.48 20.24 -4.95
C PRO A 631 31.65 19.45 -6.25
N ILE A 632 30.88 19.83 -7.27
CA ILE A 632 31.13 19.45 -8.65
C ILE A 632 32.30 20.30 -9.15
N HIS A 633 33.48 19.68 -9.30
CA HIS A 633 34.59 20.29 -10.05
C HIS A 633 34.32 20.17 -11.55
N LEU A 634 33.80 21.24 -12.15
CA LEU A 634 33.79 21.46 -13.59
C LEU A 634 35.11 22.15 -13.98
N LEU A 635 36.02 21.40 -14.61
CA LEU A 635 37.15 21.95 -15.36
C LEU A 635 36.69 22.25 -16.79
N ALA A 636 36.59 23.54 -17.13
CA ALA A 636 36.52 24.01 -18.51
C ALA A 636 37.89 24.61 -18.93
N PRO A 637 38.36 24.38 -20.16
CA PRO A 637 39.67 24.85 -20.60
C PRO A 637 39.65 26.34 -21.00
N LYS A 638 40.65 27.09 -20.52
CA LYS A 638 40.93 28.47 -20.94
C LYS A 638 41.43 28.49 -22.39
N ARG A 639 40.73 29.23 -23.25
CA ARG A 639 41.28 29.78 -24.51
C ARG A 639 42.40 30.77 -24.18
N LYS A 640 43.57 30.62 -24.83
CA LYS A 640 44.58 31.67 -24.94
C LYS A 640 44.41 32.34 -26.30
N THR A 641 44.30 33.66 -26.29
CA THR A 641 44.57 34.56 -27.40
C THR A 641 46.05 34.95 -27.38
N SER A 642 46.78 34.53 -28.40
CA SER A 642 47.90 35.20 -29.08
C SER A 642 48.49 34.21 -30.07
#